data_AF-A0A521F1L9-F1
#
_entry.id   AF-A0A521F1L9-F1
#
_cell.length_a   1.000
_cell.length_b   1.000
_cell.length_c   1.000
_cell.angle_alpha   90.00
_cell.angle_beta   90.00
_cell.angle_gamma   90.00
#
_symmetry.space_group_name_H-M   'P 1'
#
loop_
_entity.id
_entity.type
_entity.pdbx_description
1 polymer ?
#
loop_
_entity_poly.entity_id
_entity_poly.type
_entity_poly.pdbx_seq_one_letter_code
_entity_poly.pdbx_strand_id
1 'polypeptide(L)'
;MRNSAFTSAMVIVLVVSAVAGAAGAVTAQNTEQAASVSFSGGTSGGSTVVVDEVRVPDGGFVTIHDDTLTDGDVLGSVVGTSAYLEAGTHENVTVELTDGIDTGTFHAMAHRDTDGDRAYTFVSSNGEVDGPYTVDGEIVMENVEVTASATVEASDQPTEGSSVVVDRVELSEGGFVTVHDSSLADGAVFESIRGTSGYLEAGVHEDVRVRLDDPLAENDSLFAMAHQDTNDNEAYDFPATEGESDGPYLDGDDEIVMAGFDAQLDEEARATFEAQASGGNAVVVDEVYLPDGGFVTMHDSSLADGAVFESIRGTSDYLEPGIHRDVVVSLDEPLTDDDSLFAMAHRDTNDNETYDFPATEGEADGPYTTDSGDIVMDDGAVTVSAGVAFDGQTVDGTTVTVDRVDVSEGGFVTIHDASLAGGAVFDSVRGTSEYLEPGVHEDVVVELDDPIRDTHQLIAMPHTDSDDDRVYDFVETEGESDGPYVDGDEEIVMADATVQLTAFVEAADQETDGETVVVEDVTLHDGGFVTVHDSSLADGAVFESIRGTSDYLQPGTHTAVEITLDDPLTEDDTVLAMAHRDTNDNEAYDFPATDGASDVPYVAAGSPVMSPAELTIPGDDGMDGEDMDGEDANDDETMDGGDGMDAGEMNDEGEMNDEGEMSDDGEMNDDGEMGDDGETSDEATADGTTGDDTPGFGVVVALVALIAGALVARRRS
;
A
#
# COMPACT_ATOMS: atom_id res chain seq x y z
N MET A 1 50.06 4.22 -15.84
CA MET A 1 50.26 2.76 -15.82
C MET A 1 48.91 2.13 -16.10
N ARG A 2 48.88 0.99 -16.79
CA ARG A 2 47.75 0.49 -17.59
C ARG A 2 46.46 0.32 -16.76
N ASN A 3 45.42 1.09 -17.11
CA ASN A 3 44.03 0.69 -16.89
C ASN A 3 43.70 -0.36 -17.96
N SER A 4 43.39 -1.58 -17.54
CA SER A 4 42.73 -2.57 -18.37
C SER A 4 41.26 -2.59 -17.97
N ALA A 5 40.42 -1.96 -18.79
CA ALA A 5 38.99 -2.24 -18.80
C ALA A 5 38.82 -3.69 -19.25
N PHE A 6 38.26 -4.52 -18.36
CA PHE A 6 37.73 -5.82 -18.72
C PHE A 6 36.28 -5.60 -19.12
N THR A 7 36.03 -5.60 -20.42
CA THR A 7 34.67 -5.75 -20.96
C THR A 7 34.38 -7.24 -20.92
N SER A 8 33.70 -7.71 -19.88
CA SER A 8 33.13 -9.06 -19.85
C SER A 8 31.92 -9.06 -20.78
N ALA A 9 31.98 -9.87 -21.83
CA ALA A 9 30.84 -10.10 -22.70
C ALA A 9 29.92 -11.10 -21.99
N MET A 10 28.83 -10.60 -21.42
CA MET A 10 27.73 -11.39 -20.89
C MET A 10 27.04 -12.10 -22.06
N VAL A 11 27.04 -13.44 -22.05
CA VAL A 11 26.39 -14.28 -23.07
C VAL A 11 25.10 -14.79 -22.46
N ILE A 12 24.03 -14.01 -22.57
CA ILE A 12 22.68 -14.52 -22.32
C ILE A 12 22.30 -15.43 -23.50
N VAL A 13 21.99 -16.70 -23.21
CA VAL A 13 21.44 -17.62 -24.20
C VAL A 13 19.94 -17.37 -24.28
N LEU A 14 19.57 -16.39 -25.10
CA LEU A 14 18.17 -16.14 -25.48
C LEU A 14 17.66 -17.34 -26.29
N VAL A 15 16.67 -18.06 -25.77
CA VAL A 15 15.92 -19.08 -26.52
C VAL A 15 14.94 -18.35 -27.43
N VAL A 16 15.44 -17.80 -28.54
CA VAL A 16 14.58 -17.20 -29.57
C VAL A 16 13.83 -18.31 -30.30
N SER A 17 12.57 -18.49 -29.96
CA SER A 17 11.62 -19.31 -30.73
C SER A 17 11.35 -18.66 -32.10
N ALA A 18 12.17 -18.99 -33.09
CA ALA A 18 12.09 -18.41 -34.43
C ALA A 18 10.81 -18.83 -35.18
N VAL A 19 9.81 -17.95 -35.25
CA VAL A 19 8.71 -18.04 -36.23
C VAL A 19 9.19 -17.46 -37.56
N ALA A 20 9.43 -18.34 -38.54
CA ALA A 20 9.94 -17.97 -39.86
C ALA A 20 8.87 -17.26 -40.74
N GLY A 21 8.92 -15.93 -40.78
CA GLY A 21 8.22 -15.07 -41.76
C GLY A 21 9.17 -14.52 -42.84
N ALA A 22 8.74 -14.49 -44.10
CA ALA A 22 9.59 -14.29 -45.27
C ALA A 22 10.21 -12.88 -45.43
N ALA A 23 11.47 -12.86 -45.88
CA ALA A 23 12.29 -11.68 -46.14
C ALA A 23 11.75 -10.74 -47.23
N GLY A 24 11.75 -9.43 -46.94
CA GLY A 24 11.65 -8.32 -47.88
C GLY A 24 12.34 -7.08 -47.30
N ALA A 25 13.37 -6.58 -47.99
CA ALA A 25 14.22 -5.48 -47.51
C ALA A 25 13.52 -4.11 -47.52
N VAL A 26 13.71 -3.32 -46.45
CA VAL A 26 13.70 -1.85 -46.49
C VAL A 26 14.81 -1.31 -45.57
N THR A 27 15.62 -0.41 -46.13
CA THR A 27 16.70 0.36 -45.50
C THR A 27 16.18 1.52 -44.65
N ALA A 28 16.80 1.74 -43.49
CA ALA A 28 17.01 3.05 -42.84
C ALA A 28 15.76 3.92 -42.61
N GLN A 29 14.81 3.39 -41.83
CA GLN A 29 13.90 4.15 -40.97
C GLN A 29 13.74 3.28 -39.72
N ASN A 30 14.17 3.72 -38.52
CA ASN A 30 13.72 3.25 -37.19
C ASN A 30 14.66 3.58 -36.00
N THR A 31 15.63 4.50 -36.11
CA THR A 31 16.34 4.94 -34.88
C THR A 31 15.46 5.84 -34.00
N GLU A 32 14.46 6.53 -34.56
CA GLU A 32 13.50 7.35 -33.78
C GLU A 32 12.34 6.53 -33.18
N GLN A 33 12.29 5.22 -33.41
CA GLN A 33 11.27 4.31 -32.87
C GLN A 33 11.90 3.11 -32.14
N ALA A 34 13.20 3.18 -31.85
CA ALA A 34 13.86 2.15 -31.06
C ALA A 34 13.44 2.31 -29.58
N ALA A 35 13.42 1.21 -28.85
CA ALA A 35 13.31 1.28 -27.40
C ALA A 35 14.57 1.94 -26.82
N SER A 36 14.39 2.68 -25.73
CA SER A 36 15.48 3.34 -25.01
C SER A 36 15.13 3.48 -23.53
N VAL A 37 16.14 3.56 -22.69
CA VAL A 37 16.03 3.86 -21.26
C VAL A 37 17.06 4.94 -20.94
N SER A 38 16.67 5.95 -20.17
CA SER A 38 17.53 6.90 -19.48
C SER A 38 17.32 6.71 -18.00
N PHE A 39 18.40 6.40 -17.30
CA PHE A 39 18.39 6.20 -15.87
C PHE A 39 19.63 6.88 -15.29
N SER A 40 19.43 8.08 -14.74
CA SER A 40 20.47 8.90 -14.15
C SER A 40 20.81 8.53 -12.70
N GLY A 41 19.99 7.67 -12.09
CA GLY A 41 20.15 7.23 -10.71
C GLY A 41 19.85 8.34 -9.73
N GLY A 42 20.56 8.32 -8.60
CA GLY A 42 20.45 9.36 -7.58
C GLY A 42 20.11 8.77 -6.23
N THR A 43 19.39 9.57 -5.43
CA THR A 43 19.00 9.21 -4.08
C THR A 43 17.57 8.67 -4.10
N SER A 44 17.37 7.55 -3.43
CA SER A 44 16.07 6.91 -3.24
C SER A 44 15.80 6.79 -1.74
N GLY A 45 14.53 6.83 -1.35
CA GLY A 45 14.10 6.47 0.01
C GLY A 45 14.04 4.96 0.22
N GLY A 46 14.62 4.16 -0.67
CA GLY A 46 14.75 2.72 -0.54
C GLY A 46 13.57 1.91 -1.04
N SER A 47 12.37 2.50 -1.17
CA SER A 47 11.14 1.78 -1.58
C SER A 47 10.74 2.06 -3.02
N THR A 48 11.21 3.16 -3.60
CA THR A 48 10.93 3.52 -4.99
C THR A 48 12.17 3.99 -5.75
N VAL A 49 12.19 3.79 -7.06
CA VAL A 49 13.22 4.31 -7.97
C VAL A 49 12.56 5.00 -9.14
N VAL A 50 13.01 6.22 -9.47
CA VAL A 50 12.51 6.97 -10.62
C VAL A 50 13.42 6.75 -11.84
N VAL A 51 12.83 6.29 -12.94
CA VAL A 51 13.50 6.19 -14.25
C VAL A 51 13.17 7.45 -15.06
N ASP A 52 14.19 8.22 -15.43
CA ASP A 52 14.01 9.55 -16.07
C ASP A 52 13.15 9.48 -17.34
N GLU A 53 13.46 8.53 -18.22
CA GLU A 53 12.75 8.35 -19.50
C GLU A 53 12.86 6.89 -19.94
N VAL A 54 11.74 6.31 -20.37
CA VAL A 54 11.74 5.02 -21.06
C VAL A 54 10.85 5.10 -22.29
N ARG A 55 11.34 4.54 -23.40
CA ARG A 55 10.59 4.39 -24.63
C ARG A 55 10.32 2.91 -24.90
N VAL A 56 9.05 2.54 -24.91
CA VAL A 56 8.55 1.18 -25.21
C VAL A 56 7.70 1.21 -26.50
N PRO A 57 8.25 0.86 -27.67
CA PRO A 57 7.56 1.04 -28.96
C PRO A 57 6.28 0.24 -29.15
N ASP A 58 6.17 -0.93 -28.49
CA ASP A 58 5.03 -1.83 -28.58
C ASP A 58 4.30 -1.96 -27.23
N GLY A 59 4.59 -1.08 -26.27
CA GLY A 59 4.18 -1.19 -24.86
C GLY A 59 5.04 -2.18 -24.07
N GLY A 60 4.91 -2.21 -22.75
CA GLY A 60 5.65 -3.11 -21.88
C GLY A 60 5.97 -2.47 -20.53
N PHE A 61 7.15 -2.74 -20.00
CA PHE A 61 7.52 -2.39 -18.62
C PHE A 61 8.94 -1.84 -18.57
N VAL A 62 9.27 -1.17 -17.48
CA VAL A 62 10.66 -0.98 -17.05
C VAL A 62 10.86 -1.70 -15.72
N THR A 63 11.90 -2.51 -15.64
CA THR A 63 12.30 -3.24 -14.43
C THR A 63 13.56 -2.62 -13.88
N ILE A 64 13.72 -2.69 -12.57
CA ILE A 64 14.95 -2.38 -11.87
C ILE A 64 15.59 -3.71 -11.48
N HIS A 65 16.84 -3.91 -11.89
CA HIS A 65 17.65 -5.02 -11.43
C HIS A 65 18.77 -4.56 -10.51
N ASP A 66 19.15 -5.39 -9.54
CA ASP A 66 20.34 -5.20 -8.72
C ASP A 66 21.64 -5.65 -9.44
N ASP A 67 22.77 -5.61 -8.73
CA ASP A 67 24.09 -5.92 -9.28
C ASP A 67 24.30 -7.42 -9.58
N THR A 68 23.49 -8.31 -9.00
CA THR A 68 23.54 -9.76 -9.20
C THR A 68 23.22 -10.15 -10.65
N LEU A 69 22.54 -9.27 -11.39
CA LEU A 69 22.34 -9.40 -12.84
C LEU A 69 23.68 -9.60 -13.57
N THR A 70 24.73 -8.89 -13.14
CA THR A 70 26.06 -8.97 -13.77
C THR A 70 26.84 -10.22 -13.38
N ASP A 71 26.44 -10.87 -12.29
CA ASP A 71 26.94 -12.19 -11.85
C ASP A 71 26.22 -13.36 -12.53
N GLY A 72 25.18 -13.05 -13.31
CA GLY A 72 24.45 -14.00 -14.14
C GLY A 72 23.11 -14.43 -13.57
N ASP A 73 22.66 -13.82 -12.46
CA ASP A 73 21.32 -14.02 -11.93
C ASP A 73 20.32 -13.14 -12.68
N VAL A 74 19.75 -13.69 -13.77
CA VAL A 74 18.87 -12.91 -14.65
C VAL A 74 17.47 -12.74 -14.07
N LEU A 75 16.99 -13.72 -13.30
CA LEU A 75 15.61 -13.74 -12.79
C LEU A 75 15.56 -13.16 -11.37
N GLY A 76 16.47 -13.56 -10.48
CA GLY A 76 16.51 -13.12 -9.10
C GLY A 76 17.00 -11.69 -8.91
N SER A 77 17.61 -11.09 -9.93
CA SER A 77 18.05 -9.70 -9.85
C SER A 77 16.93 -8.67 -9.98
N VAL A 78 15.73 -9.04 -10.43
CA VAL A 78 14.61 -8.10 -10.56
C VAL A 78 14.13 -7.70 -9.17
N VAL A 79 14.30 -6.42 -8.81
CA VAL A 79 13.93 -5.86 -7.49
C VAL A 79 12.75 -4.90 -7.56
N GLY A 80 12.26 -4.57 -8.74
CA GLY A 80 11.08 -3.71 -8.92
C GLY A 80 10.64 -3.67 -10.37
N THR A 81 9.34 -3.44 -10.59
CA THR A 81 8.75 -3.38 -11.93
C THR A 81 7.72 -2.26 -12.00
N SER A 82 7.75 -1.45 -13.06
CA SER A 82 6.72 -0.43 -13.30
C SER A 82 5.36 -1.06 -13.57
N ALA A 83 4.30 -0.28 -13.39
CA ALA A 83 3.02 -0.55 -14.06
C ALA A 83 3.21 -0.64 -15.59
N TYR A 84 2.20 -1.18 -16.28
CA TYR A 84 2.22 -1.29 -17.74
C TYR A 84 2.34 0.09 -18.39
N LEU A 85 3.36 0.23 -19.24
CA LEU A 85 3.62 1.42 -20.01
C LEU A 85 3.07 1.23 -21.43
N GLU A 86 2.13 2.09 -21.82
CA GLU A 86 1.59 2.09 -23.19
C GLU A 86 2.67 2.33 -24.24
N ALA A 87 2.39 1.99 -25.50
CA ALA A 87 3.33 2.22 -26.60
C ALA A 87 3.70 3.72 -26.75
N GLY A 88 4.92 4.10 -26.35
CA GLY A 88 5.21 5.51 -26.15
C GLY A 88 6.57 5.81 -25.53
N THR A 89 6.78 7.09 -25.25
CA THR A 89 7.84 7.57 -24.37
C THR A 89 7.16 8.01 -23.08
N HIS A 90 7.70 7.56 -21.96
CA HIS A 90 7.26 7.89 -20.61
C HIS A 90 8.42 8.55 -19.88
N GLU A 91 8.12 9.59 -19.11
CA GLU A 91 9.10 10.37 -18.35
C GLU A 91 8.78 10.23 -16.85
N ASN A 92 9.80 10.27 -16.00
CA ASN A 92 9.68 10.15 -14.54
C ASN A 92 8.86 8.92 -14.11
N VAL A 93 9.19 7.75 -14.66
CA VAL A 93 8.50 6.51 -14.31
C VAL A 93 8.97 6.07 -12.93
N THR A 94 8.12 6.24 -11.93
CA THR A 94 8.34 5.68 -10.59
C THR A 94 8.13 4.16 -10.65
N VAL A 95 9.14 3.43 -10.20
CA VAL A 95 9.11 1.99 -10.03
C VAL A 95 9.11 1.71 -8.55
N GLU A 96 8.03 1.12 -8.05
CA GLU A 96 8.03 0.57 -6.71
C GLU A 96 8.92 -0.67 -6.67
N LEU A 97 9.69 -0.77 -5.60
CA LEU A 97 10.60 -1.88 -5.37
C LEU A 97 9.88 -2.91 -4.50
N THR A 98 10.01 -4.17 -4.87
CA THR A 98 9.43 -5.30 -4.11
C THR A 98 10.05 -5.41 -2.72
N ASP A 99 11.29 -4.95 -2.57
CA ASP A 99 12.00 -4.88 -1.30
C ASP A 99 12.77 -3.56 -1.19
N GLY A 100 13.01 -3.15 0.05
CA GLY A 100 13.95 -2.07 0.35
C GLY A 100 15.32 -2.34 -0.26
N ILE A 101 15.91 -1.34 -0.90
CA ILE A 101 17.25 -1.45 -1.49
C ILE A 101 18.35 -0.90 -0.59
N ASP A 102 19.53 -1.51 -0.68
CA ASP A 102 20.78 -0.92 -0.21
C ASP A 102 21.41 -0.02 -1.29
N THR A 103 22.35 0.84 -0.87
CA THR A 103 23.17 1.62 -1.81
C THR A 103 23.99 0.68 -2.71
N GLY A 104 23.80 0.80 -4.03
CA GLY A 104 24.33 -0.18 -4.98
C GLY A 104 24.25 0.26 -6.43
N THR A 105 24.71 -0.62 -7.34
CA THR A 105 24.50 -0.42 -8.78
C THR A 105 23.22 -1.10 -9.21
N PHE A 106 22.32 -0.33 -9.80
CA PHE A 106 21.06 -0.81 -10.34
C PHE A 106 21.01 -0.67 -11.85
N HIS A 107 20.19 -1.49 -12.47
CA HIS A 107 20.01 -1.54 -13.91
C HIS A 107 18.53 -1.36 -14.25
N ALA A 108 18.19 -0.25 -14.90
CA ALA A 108 16.86 -0.10 -15.48
C ALA A 108 16.83 -0.80 -16.84
N MET A 109 15.95 -1.79 -17.00
CA MET A 109 15.82 -2.59 -18.22
C MET A 109 14.40 -2.47 -18.80
N ALA A 110 14.30 -2.18 -20.11
CA ALA A 110 13.00 -2.14 -20.76
C ALA A 110 12.57 -3.56 -21.17
N HIS A 111 11.38 -3.96 -20.74
CA HIS A 111 10.74 -5.24 -21.09
C HIS A 111 9.55 -5.02 -22.02
N ARG A 112 9.30 -6.00 -22.88
CA ARG A 112 8.17 -5.98 -23.83
C ARG A 112 7.10 -6.90 -23.28
N ASP A 113 5.86 -6.44 -23.19
CA ASP A 113 4.69 -7.31 -23.02
C ASP A 113 4.53 -8.20 -24.27
N THR A 114 4.80 -9.50 -24.15
CA THR A 114 4.90 -10.42 -25.31
C THR A 114 3.66 -11.24 -25.58
N ASP A 115 2.84 -11.48 -24.57
CA ASP A 115 1.58 -12.22 -24.66
C ASP A 115 0.35 -11.29 -24.64
N GLY A 116 0.56 -10.01 -24.31
CA GLY A 116 -0.45 -8.95 -24.40
C GLY A 116 -1.39 -8.92 -23.21
N ASP A 117 -1.00 -9.53 -22.09
CA ASP A 117 -1.81 -9.56 -20.86
C ASP A 117 -1.57 -8.34 -19.96
N ARG A 118 -0.55 -7.51 -20.27
CA ARG A 118 -0.17 -6.31 -19.52
C ARG A 118 0.25 -6.60 -18.07
N ALA A 119 0.51 -7.85 -17.73
CA ALA A 119 1.18 -8.26 -16.52
C ALA A 119 2.66 -8.49 -16.82
N TYR A 120 3.54 -8.23 -15.85
CA TYR A 120 4.94 -8.59 -16.00
C TYR A 120 5.15 -10.00 -15.46
N THR A 121 5.44 -10.95 -16.34
CA THR A 121 5.57 -12.37 -15.98
C THR A 121 6.92 -12.97 -16.40
N PHE A 122 7.95 -12.13 -16.63
CA PHE A 122 9.28 -12.60 -17.01
C PHE A 122 9.91 -13.51 -15.95
N VAL A 123 9.76 -13.18 -14.65
CA VAL A 123 10.37 -13.95 -13.56
C VAL A 123 9.63 -15.28 -13.38
N SER A 124 8.31 -15.25 -13.19
CA SER A 124 7.47 -16.43 -13.03
C SER A 124 7.47 -17.35 -14.25
N SER A 125 7.57 -16.81 -15.47
CA SER A 125 7.68 -17.64 -16.70
C SER A 125 9.08 -18.19 -16.98
N ASN A 126 10.06 -17.92 -16.11
CA ASN A 126 11.47 -18.23 -16.33
C ASN A 126 12.03 -17.64 -17.64
N GLY A 127 11.58 -16.43 -17.99
CA GLY A 127 12.03 -15.63 -19.12
C GLY A 127 11.47 -16.07 -20.48
N GLU A 128 10.44 -16.92 -20.49
CA GLU A 128 9.78 -17.37 -21.72
C GLU A 128 8.82 -16.32 -22.29
N VAL A 129 8.23 -15.51 -21.41
CA VAL A 129 7.46 -14.30 -21.75
C VAL A 129 8.12 -13.06 -21.14
N ASP A 130 7.68 -11.91 -21.62
CA ASP A 130 8.09 -10.56 -21.28
C ASP A 130 9.59 -10.28 -21.33
N GLY A 131 10.25 -10.88 -22.30
CA GLY A 131 11.68 -10.69 -22.51
C GLY A 131 12.06 -9.22 -22.79
N PRO A 132 13.32 -8.85 -22.53
CA PRO A 132 13.79 -7.49 -22.70
C PRO A 132 13.72 -7.00 -24.15
N TYR A 133 13.49 -5.71 -24.31
CA TYR A 133 13.69 -5.03 -25.57
C TYR A 133 15.16 -5.14 -26.01
N THR A 134 15.37 -5.31 -27.32
CA THR A 134 16.71 -5.32 -27.90
C THR A 134 16.82 -4.36 -29.08
N VAL A 135 17.94 -3.65 -29.16
CA VAL A 135 18.30 -2.76 -30.28
C VAL A 135 19.65 -3.20 -30.81
N ASP A 136 19.73 -3.50 -32.12
CA ASP A 136 20.92 -4.04 -32.78
C ASP A 136 21.49 -5.36 -32.20
N GLY A 137 20.71 -6.03 -31.33
CA GLY A 137 21.07 -7.29 -30.68
C GLY A 137 21.58 -7.12 -29.24
N GLU A 138 21.65 -5.87 -28.76
CA GLU A 138 21.94 -5.52 -27.38
C GLU A 138 20.64 -5.26 -26.60
N ILE A 139 20.61 -5.67 -25.33
CA ILE A 139 19.48 -5.39 -24.42
C ILE A 139 19.39 -3.88 -24.16
N VAL A 140 18.17 -3.36 -24.14
CA VAL A 140 17.90 -1.97 -23.81
C VAL A 140 17.86 -1.84 -22.29
N MET A 141 18.98 -1.41 -21.74
CA MET A 141 19.16 -1.15 -20.32
C MET A 141 20.15 -0.02 -20.11
N GLU A 142 20.03 0.67 -18.99
CA GLU A 142 21.02 1.63 -18.48
C GLU A 142 21.31 1.28 -17.02
N ASN A 143 22.53 1.56 -16.54
CA ASN A 143 22.92 1.23 -15.18
C ASN A 143 23.59 2.40 -14.48
N VAL A 144 23.37 2.50 -13.18
CA VAL A 144 23.82 3.63 -12.38
C VAL A 144 23.91 3.26 -10.90
N GLU A 145 24.64 4.05 -10.13
CA GLU A 145 24.66 3.93 -8.68
C GLU A 145 23.41 4.63 -8.11
N VAL A 146 22.69 3.94 -7.22
CA VAL A 146 21.57 4.49 -6.45
C VAL A 146 21.98 4.47 -4.99
N THR A 147 21.79 5.60 -4.32
CA THR A 147 22.01 5.75 -2.88
C THR A 147 20.70 5.56 -2.16
N ALA A 148 20.59 4.49 -1.37
CA ALA A 148 19.50 4.30 -0.42
C ALA A 148 19.70 5.25 0.77
N SER A 149 18.73 6.15 0.98
CA SER A 149 18.76 7.20 1.99
C SER A 149 17.32 7.69 2.23
N ALA A 150 17.02 8.96 1.98
CA ALA A 150 15.67 9.49 2.08
C ALA A 150 15.34 10.43 0.91
N THR A 151 14.05 10.64 0.68
CA THR A 151 13.52 11.74 -0.14
C THR A 151 12.49 12.52 0.66
N VAL A 152 12.41 13.83 0.42
CA VAL A 152 11.45 14.72 1.09
C VAL A 152 10.87 15.66 0.05
N GLU A 153 9.55 15.78 0.04
CA GLU A 153 8.79 16.72 -0.78
C GLU A 153 7.94 17.59 0.12
N ALA A 154 8.00 18.90 -0.10
CA ALA A 154 7.24 19.88 0.66
C ALA A 154 6.88 21.06 -0.24
N SER A 155 5.61 21.45 -0.21
CA SER A 155 5.05 22.53 -0.99
C SER A 155 4.78 23.77 -0.15
N ASP A 156 4.80 24.92 -0.82
CA ASP A 156 4.37 26.19 -0.24
C ASP A 156 2.93 26.06 0.25
N GLN A 157 2.67 26.51 1.49
CA GLN A 157 1.39 26.24 2.13
C GLN A 157 0.91 27.37 3.05
N PRO A 158 -0.41 27.58 3.18
CA PRO A 158 -0.95 28.36 4.28
C PRO A 158 -0.77 27.63 5.62
N THR A 159 -0.61 28.39 6.71
CA THR A 159 -0.52 27.85 8.06
C THR A 159 -1.03 28.88 9.07
N GLU A 160 -1.56 28.42 10.21
CA GLU A 160 -1.86 29.28 11.35
C GLU A 160 -0.60 29.60 12.19
N GLY A 161 0.49 28.88 11.93
CA GLY A 161 1.81 29.09 12.50
C GLY A 161 2.24 28.06 13.54
N SER A 162 1.37 27.23 14.08
CA SER A 162 1.69 26.18 15.06
C SER A 162 1.94 24.79 14.45
N SER A 163 1.61 24.57 13.18
CA SER A 163 1.96 23.34 12.47
C SER A 163 2.15 23.55 10.97
N VAL A 164 2.84 22.61 10.34
CA VAL A 164 3.01 22.52 8.88
C VAL A 164 2.87 21.05 8.46
N VAL A 165 2.56 20.82 7.19
CA VAL A 165 2.45 19.48 6.59
C VAL A 165 3.59 19.28 5.59
N VAL A 166 4.27 18.15 5.66
CA VAL A 166 5.26 17.74 4.66
C VAL A 166 4.56 16.75 3.73
N ASP A 167 4.51 17.06 2.43
CA ASP A 167 3.65 16.34 1.47
C ASP A 167 4.00 14.85 1.40
N ARG A 168 5.29 14.55 1.24
CA ARG A 168 5.77 13.17 1.12
C ARG A 168 7.18 13.03 1.66
N VAL A 169 7.43 11.94 2.38
CA VAL A 169 8.74 11.55 2.90
C VAL A 169 8.92 10.07 2.66
N GLU A 170 10.02 9.68 2.05
CA GLU A 170 10.39 8.28 1.90
C GLU A 170 11.71 8.03 2.60
N LEU A 171 11.76 7.07 3.52
CA LEU A 171 12.94 6.76 4.33
C LEU A 171 13.41 5.32 4.10
N SER A 172 14.70 5.12 3.79
CA SER A 172 15.27 3.78 3.57
C SER A 172 15.40 2.98 4.87
N GLU A 173 15.43 3.69 5.99
CA GLU A 173 15.44 3.18 7.36
C GLU A 173 14.49 4.05 8.19
N GLY A 174 14.09 3.64 9.39
CA GLY A 174 13.22 4.48 10.21
C GLY A 174 13.88 5.76 10.71
N GLY A 175 13.08 6.79 11.00
CA GLY A 175 13.60 8.10 11.37
C GLY A 175 12.55 9.15 11.69
N PHE A 176 12.88 10.41 11.40
CA PHE A 176 12.10 11.59 11.74
C PHE A 176 12.15 12.65 10.64
N VAL A 177 11.18 13.55 10.65
CA VAL A 177 11.16 14.75 9.82
C VAL A 177 11.21 15.97 10.73
N THR A 178 12.26 16.77 10.60
CA THR A 178 12.47 17.99 11.39
C THR A 178 12.29 19.21 10.52
N VAL A 179 11.50 20.17 11.01
CA VAL A 179 11.28 21.47 10.35
C VAL A 179 12.25 22.49 10.93
N HIS A 180 13.04 23.10 10.05
CA HIS A 180 13.97 24.17 10.35
C HIS A 180 13.50 25.51 9.78
N ASP A 181 13.84 26.60 10.46
CA ASP A 181 13.63 27.96 9.93
C ASP A 181 14.77 28.44 9.01
N SER A 182 14.58 29.66 8.48
CA SER A 182 15.53 30.32 7.58
C SER A 182 16.92 30.59 8.19
N SER A 183 17.08 30.53 9.51
CA SER A 183 18.39 30.69 10.17
C SER A 183 19.31 29.48 9.98
N LEU A 184 18.77 28.33 9.54
CA LEU A 184 19.58 27.18 9.11
C LEU A 184 20.58 27.57 8.02
N ALA A 185 20.15 28.40 7.05
CA ALA A 185 21.00 28.91 5.97
C ALA A 185 22.15 29.81 6.47
N ASP A 186 22.01 30.40 7.66
CA ASP A 186 23.06 31.16 8.35
C ASP A 186 23.96 30.28 9.24
N GLY A 187 23.73 28.96 9.24
CA GLY A 187 24.50 27.95 9.98
C GLY A 187 24.00 27.68 11.40
N ALA A 188 22.80 28.12 11.76
CA ALA A 188 22.21 27.90 13.09
C ALA A 188 21.53 26.52 13.18
N VAL A 189 22.30 25.44 13.08
CA VAL A 189 21.76 24.06 12.98
C VAL A 189 20.76 23.71 14.10
N PHE A 190 21.13 23.90 15.37
CA PHE A 190 20.25 23.52 16.49
C PHE A 190 19.19 24.57 16.83
N GLU A 191 19.49 25.85 16.69
CA GLU A 191 18.54 26.93 17.03
C GLU A 191 17.48 27.15 15.95
N SER A 192 17.69 26.62 14.73
CA SER A 192 16.71 26.69 13.65
C SER A 192 15.60 25.65 13.77
N ILE A 193 15.77 24.60 14.58
CA ILE A 193 14.76 23.55 14.76
C ILE A 193 13.49 24.18 15.34
N ARG A 194 12.38 24.02 14.60
CA ARG A 194 11.06 24.52 14.98
C ARG A 194 10.10 23.43 15.40
N GLY A 195 10.27 22.21 14.91
CA GLY A 195 9.45 21.06 15.29
C GLY A 195 10.00 19.79 14.67
N THR A 196 9.60 18.65 15.23
CA THR A 196 9.97 17.32 14.72
C THR A 196 8.73 16.41 14.76
N SER A 197 8.59 15.56 13.75
CA SER A 197 7.55 14.52 13.72
C SER A 197 7.71 13.50 14.85
N GLY A 198 6.72 12.60 14.99
CA GLY A 198 6.97 11.31 15.64
C GLY A 198 7.96 10.46 14.85
N TYR A 199 8.33 9.31 15.41
CA TYR A 199 9.07 8.28 14.66
C TYR A 199 8.24 7.83 13.45
N LEU A 200 8.90 7.73 12.31
CA LEU A 200 8.37 7.20 11.07
C LEU A 200 9.16 5.93 10.75
N GLU A 201 8.45 4.85 10.45
CA GLU A 201 9.08 3.60 9.99
C GLU A 201 9.76 3.81 8.62
N ALA A 202 10.56 2.84 8.16
CA ALA A 202 11.05 2.86 6.79
C ALA A 202 9.86 2.77 5.80
N GLY A 203 10.00 3.38 4.62
CA GLY A 203 8.94 3.41 3.61
C GLY A 203 8.44 4.81 3.29
N VAL A 204 7.31 4.89 2.60
CA VAL A 204 6.66 6.12 2.15
C VAL A 204 5.67 6.61 3.21
N HIS A 205 5.72 7.90 3.52
CA HIS A 205 4.81 8.60 4.42
C HIS A 205 4.31 9.85 3.72
N GLU A 206 3.00 10.09 3.75
CA GLU A 206 2.36 11.26 3.15
C GLU A 206 1.67 12.11 4.21
N ASP A 207 1.48 13.39 3.90
CA ASP A 207 0.82 14.39 4.75
C ASP A 207 1.34 14.41 6.20
N VAL A 208 2.67 14.33 6.35
CA VAL A 208 3.33 14.29 7.66
C VAL A 208 3.17 15.65 8.35
N ARG A 209 2.23 15.73 9.30
CA ARG A 209 2.00 16.92 10.12
C ARG A 209 3.09 17.07 11.19
N VAL A 210 3.81 18.19 11.14
CA VAL A 210 4.83 18.57 12.12
C VAL A 210 4.34 19.76 12.95
N ARG A 211 4.17 19.55 14.26
CA ARG A 211 3.85 20.61 15.21
C ARG A 211 5.10 21.43 15.53
N LEU A 212 4.96 22.75 15.47
CA LEU A 212 6.02 23.68 15.78
C LEU A 212 6.01 24.01 17.28
N ASP A 213 7.14 23.78 17.95
CA ASP A 213 7.37 24.09 19.37
C ASP A 213 7.21 25.59 19.65
N ASP A 214 7.73 26.41 18.73
CA ASP A 214 7.60 27.87 18.74
C ASP A 214 6.83 28.31 17.48
N PRO A 215 5.55 28.70 17.62
CA PRO A 215 4.73 29.10 16.49
C PRO A 215 5.31 30.27 15.68
N LEU A 216 5.08 30.25 14.37
CA LEU A 216 5.47 31.32 13.47
C LEU A 216 4.74 32.62 13.82
N ALA A 217 5.49 33.74 13.79
CA ALA A 217 4.95 35.08 14.04
C ALA A 217 4.84 35.93 12.76
N GLU A 218 5.47 35.48 11.68
CA GLU A 218 5.45 36.04 10.34
C GLU A 218 5.66 34.91 9.33
N ASN A 219 5.35 35.14 8.06
CA ASN A 219 5.70 34.20 6.99
C ASN A 219 7.20 33.93 7.01
N ASP A 220 7.59 32.68 6.84
CA ASP A 220 8.99 32.26 6.84
C ASP A 220 9.24 31.21 5.76
N SER A 221 10.48 31.13 5.32
CA SER A 221 10.94 30.04 4.48
C SER A 221 11.48 28.95 5.41
N LEU A 222 10.85 27.78 5.36
CA LEU A 222 11.19 26.63 6.20
C LEU A 222 11.90 25.55 5.37
N PHE A 223 12.52 24.61 6.06
CA PHE A 223 13.15 23.43 5.49
C PHE A 223 12.69 22.19 6.24
N ALA A 224 12.03 21.25 5.55
CA ALA A 224 11.77 19.92 6.08
C ALA A 224 13.00 19.05 5.81
N MET A 225 13.61 18.50 6.87
CA MET A 225 14.84 17.71 6.82
C MET A 225 14.58 16.31 7.37
N ALA A 226 14.97 15.28 6.64
CA ALA A 226 14.88 13.91 7.11
C ALA A 226 16.07 13.58 8.04
N HIS A 227 15.79 12.91 9.15
CA HIS A 227 16.76 12.45 10.14
C HIS A 227 16.64 10.94 10.38
N GLN A 228 17.76 10.26 10.58
CA GLN A 228 17.82 8.83 10.88
C GLN A 228 17.59 8.60 12.38
N ASP A 229 17.02 7.46 12.78
CA ASP A 229 17.18 6.96 14.15
C ASP A 229 18.47 6.13 14.22
N THR A 230 19.57 6.75 14.62
CA THR A 230 20.91 6.11 14.55
C THR A 230 21.21 5.19 15.73
N ASN A 231 20.32 5.17 16.72
CA ASN A 231 20.54 4.46 17.98
C ASN A 231 19.39 3.50 18.33
N ASP A 232 18.43 3.35 17.42
CA ASP A 232 17.29 2.43 17.46
C ASP A 232 16.45 2.60 18.73
N ASN A 233 16.22 3.84 19.17
CA ASN A 233 15.44 4.12 20.38
C ASN A 233 14.11 4.84 20.13
N GLU A 234 13.78 5.12 18.87
CA GLU A 234 12.57 5.79 18.38
C GLU A 234 12.35 7.19 18.98
N ALA A 235 13.40 7.81 19.52
CA ALA A 235 13.36 9.13 20.14
C ALA A 235 14.39 10.08 19.51
N TYR A 236 13.93 11.26 19.10
CA TYR A 236 14.80 12.26 18.47
C TYR A 236 15.79 12.90 19.47
N ASP A 237 17.05 12.45 19.40
CA ASP A 237 18.14 12.82 20.31
C ASP A 237 19.14 13.82 19.71
N PHE A 238 18.98 14.23 18.45
CA PHE A 238 19.92 15.10 17.73
C PHE A 238 20.29 16.39 18.50
N PRO A 239 19.34 17.18 19.05
CA PRO A 239 19.71 18.40 19.79
C PRO A 239 20.37 18.09 21.13
N ALA A 240 19.96 17.01 21.81
CA ALA A 240 20.44 16.64 23.13
C ALA A 240 21.87 16.08 23.10
N THR A 241 22.23 15.43 21.99
CA THR A 241 23.54 14.81 21.76
C THR A 241 24.50 15.72 20.98
N GLU A 242 24.10 16.96 20.68
CA GLU A 242 24.86 17.88 19.82
C GLU A 242 25.18 17.25 18.44
N GLY A 243 24.24 16.46 17.91
CA GLY A 243 24.32 15.78 16.62
C GLY A 243 25.16 14.51 16.58
N GLU A 244 25.48 13.92 17.74
CA GLU A 244 26.15 12.60 17.79
C GLU A 244 25.17 11.45 17.49
N SER A 245 23.89 11.61 17.83
CA SER A 245 22.80 10.73 17.41
C SER A 245 21.85 11.49 16.49
N ASP A 246 21.17 10.72 15.66
CA ASP A 246 20.04 11.08 14.81
C ASP A 246 20.39 12.19 13.83
N GLY A 247 21.54 12.00 13.19
CA GLY A 247 21.98 12.88 12.12
C GLY A 247 21.01 12.90 10.94
N PRO A 248 21.08 13.94 10.10
CA PRO A 248 20.27 14.00 8.90
C PRO A 248 20.59 12.83 7.96
N TYR A 249 19.60 12.41 7.17
CA TYR A 249 19.87 11.62 5.97
C TYR A 249 20.76 12.40 5.00
N LEU A 250 21.68 11.69 4.35
CA LEU A 250 22.59 12.24 3.35
C LEU A 250 22.32 11.59 1.99
N ASP A 251 22.33 12.40 0.95
CA ASP A 251 22.15 11.97 -0.42
C ASP A 251 23.46 11.38 -1.01
N GLY A 252 23.42 10.94 -2.27
CA GLY A 252 24.60 10.36 -2.93
C GLY A 252 25.80 11.31 -3.11
N ASP A 253 25.61 12.61 -2.93
CA ASP A 253 26.67 13.64 -2.98
C ASP A 253 27.13 14.08 -1.58
N ASP A 254 26.75 13.35 -0.53
CA ASP A 254 26.94 13.69 0.90
C ASP A 254 26.24 15.02 1.30
N GLU A 255 25.21 15.46 0.55
CA GLU A 255 24.37 16.62 0.88
C GLU A 255 23.17 16.18 1.75
N ILE A 256 22.70 17.09 2.61
CA ILE A 256 21.59 16.79 3.51
C ILE A 256 20.29 16.67 2.71
N VAL A 257 19.53 15.60 2.96
CA VAL A 257 18.18 15.42 2.38
C VAL A 257 17.21 16.38 3.07
N MET A 258 16.79 17.42 2.34
CA MET A 258 15.79 18.37 2.80
C MET A 258 15.05 19.04 1.64
N ALA A 259 13.82 19.47 1.89
CA ALA A 259 13.01 20.28 0.99
C ALA A 259 12.73 21.65 1.60
N GLY A 260 12.91 22.71 0.82
CA GLY A 260 12.55 24.07 1.25
C GLY A 260 11.16 24.46 0.75
N PHE A 261 10.38 25.13 1.60
CA PHE A 261 9.03 25.59 1.27
C PHE A 261 8.70 26.90 2.01
N ASP A 262 7.80 27.70 1.46
CA ASP A 262 7.32 28.94 2.08
C ASP A 262 6.04 28.68 2.89
N ALA A 263 6.14 28.88 4.21
CA ALA A 263 5.01 28.82 5.14
C ALA A 263 4.39 30.21 5.29
N GLN A 264 3.14 30.36 4.87
CA GLN A 264 2.44 31.64 4.82
C GLN A 264 1.38 31.70 5.92
N LEU A 265 1.55 32.61 6.87
CA LEU A 265 0.53 32.84 7.88
C LEU A 265 -0.76 33.33 7.23
N ASP A 266 -1.82 32.53 7.38
CA ASP A 266 -3.11 32.83 6.82
C ASP A 266 -4.24 32.59 7.84
N GLU A 267 -5.10 33.58 8.00
CA GLU A 267 -6.25 33.51 8.90
C GLU A 267 -7.55 33.21 8.13
N GLU A 268 -7.49 33.07 6.81
CA GLU A 268 -8.64 32.76 5.96
C GLU A 268 -8.71 31.28 5.63
N ALA A 269 -9.78 30.62 6.08
CA ALA A 269 -10.05 29.22 5.76
C ALA A 269 -10.36 29.01 4.29
N ARG A 270 -10.11 27.80 3.80
CA ARG A 270 -10.41 27.36 2.42
C ARG A 270 -10.93 25.94 2.43
N ALA A 271 -11.79 25.61 1.48
CA ALA A 271 -12.24 24.27 1.21
C ALA A 271 -12.30 24.10 -0.32
N THR A 272 -11.92 22.92 -0.79
CA THR A 272 -12.04 22.49 -2.18
C THR A 272 -12.86 21.20 -2.18
N PHE A 273 -13.87 21.13 -3.04
CA PHE A 273 -14.72 19.97 -3.15
C PHE A 273 -15.12 19.73 -4.61
N GLU A 274 -14.52 18.71 -5.20
CA GLU A 274 -14.76 18.35 -6.59
C GLU A 274 -15.98 17.44 -6.78
N ALA A 275 -16.51 17.44 -8.00
CA ALA A 275 -17.59 16.54 -8.38
C ALA A 275 -17.10 15.09 -8.36
N GLN A 276 -17.93 14.18 -7.84
CA GLN A 276 -17.55 12.78 -7.63
C GLN A 276 -18.74 11.82 -7.72
N ALA A 277 -18.44 10.54 -7.91
CA ALA A 277 -19.39 9.46 -7.64
C ALA A 277 -19.25 8.99 -6.19
N SER A 278 -20.36 8.63 -5.58
CA SER A 278 -20.42 8.15 -4.20
C SER A 278 -21.55 7.13 -4.09
N GLY A 279 -21.47 6.19 -3.14
CA GLY A 279 -22.62 5.34 -2.80
C GLY A 279 -23.76 6.12 -2.12
N GLY A 280 -23.59 7.42 -1.91
CA GLY A 280 -24.54 8.30 -1.25
C GLY A 280 -24.40 8.26 0.27
N ASN A 281 -23.47 7.50 0.84
CA ASN A 281 -23.32 7.36 2.29
C ASN A 281 -22.10 8.11 2.83
N ALA A 282 -21.08 8.35 2.01
CA ALA A 282 -19.95 9.21 2.34
C ALA A 282 -19.43 9.96 1.11
N VAL A 283 -18.79 11.11 1.33
CA VAL A 283 -18.11 11.88 0.29
C VAL A 283 -16.70 12.25 0.76
N VAL A 284 -15.81 12.52 -0.18
CA VAL A 284 -14.43 12.95 0.09
C VAL A 284 -14.30 14.43 -0.23
N VAL A 285 -13.77 15.22 0.71
CA VAL A 285 -13.42 16.62 0.50
C VAL A 285 -11.92 16.70 0.23
N ASP A 286 -11.54 17.17 -0.95
CA ASP A 286 -10.17 17.08 -1.48
C ASP A 286 -9.15 17.78 -0.57
N GLU A 287 -9.45 19.01 -0.16
CA GLU A 287 -8.59 19.77 0.74
C GLU A 287 -9.39 20.78 1.55
N VAL A 288 -9.05 20.91 2.83
CA VAL A 288 -9.53 21.99 3.70
C VAL A 288 -8.39 22.59 4.51
N TYR A 289 -8.32 23.93 4.51
CA TYR A 289 -7.47 24.68 5.41
C TYR A 289 -8.33 25.35 6.50
N LEU A 290 -8.13 24.95 7.76
CA LEU A 290 -8.85 25.47 8.93
C LEU A 290 -7.86 26.18 9.88
N PRO A 291 -7.79 27.52 9.90
CA PRO A 291 -6.77 28.24 10.69
C PRO A 291 -6.97 28.15 12.21
N ASP A 292 -8.19 27.84 12.68
CA ASP A 292 -8.48 27.68 14.11
C ASP A 292 -8.96 26.24 14.43
N GLY A 293 -8.88 25.32 13.46
CA GLY A 293 -9.51 24.00 13.55
C GLY A 293 -11.04 24.06 13.47
N GLY A 294 -11.68 22.89 13.46
CA GLY A 294 -13.13 22.79 13.41
C GLY A 294 -13.59 21.61 12.56
N PHE A 295 -14.51 21.85 11.63
CA PHE A 295 -15.22 20.79 10.92
C PHE A 295 -15.45 21.16 9.46
N VAL A 296 -15.63 20.16 8.61
CA VAL A 296 -16.26 20.34 7.29
C VAL A 296 -17.64 19.71 7.34
N THR A 297 -18.67 20.48 6.97
CA THR A 297 -20.07 20.02 6.96
C THR A 297 -20.58 20.02 5.53
N MET A 298 -21.18 18.91 5.13
CA MET A 298 -21.80 18.76 3.83
C MET A 298 -23.25 19.23 3.88
N HIS A 299 -23.58 20.16 2.99
CA HIS A 299 -24.94 20.63 2.78
C HIS A 299 -25.47 20.21 1.41
N ASP A 300 -26.76 19.91 1.31
CA ASP A 300 -27.43 19.64 0.03
C ASP A 300 -27.88 20.91 -0.72
N SER A 301 -28.50 20.73 -1.88
CA SER A 301 -28.99 21.84 -2.72
C SER A 301 -30.09 22.70 -2.08
N SER A 302 -30.78 22.22 -1.04
CA SER A 302 -31.77 23.00 -0.31
C SER A 302 -31.14 24.18 0.46
N LEU A 303 -29.81 24.16 0.68
CA LEU A 303 -29.06 25.30 1.21
C LEU A 303 -29.27 26.55 0.34
N ALA A 304 -29.29 26.40 -0.99
CA ALA A 304 -29.51 27.50 -1.93
C ALA A 304 -30.93 28.12 -1.81
N ASP A 305 -31.90 27.35 -1.33
CA ASP A 305 -33.26 27.80 -1.01
C ASP A 305 -33.39 28.40 0.41
N GLY A 306 -32.28 28.45 1.16
CA GLY A 306 -32.19 29.04 2.49
C GLY A 306 -32.48 28.06 3.63
N ALA A 307 -32.53 26.75 3.36
CA ALA A 307 -32.76 25.71 4.35
C ALA A 307 -31.46 25.35 5.11
N VAL A 308 -30.88 26.30 5.85
CA VAL A 308 -29.53 26.16 6.44
C VAL A 308 -29.36 24.93 7.33
N PHE A 309 -30.31 24.63 8.22
CA PHE A 309 -30.18 23.48 9.15
C PHE A 309 -30.68 22.17 8.55
N GLU A 310 -31.69 22.23 7.68
CA GLU A 310 -32.29 21.04 7.06
C GLU A 310 -31.43 20.50 5.92
N SER A 311 -30.56 21.33 5.35
CA SER A 311 -29.61 20.93 4.29
C SER A 311 -28.42 20.12 4.80
N ILE A 312 -28.15 20.08 6.10
CA ILE A 312 -26.99 19.36 6.66
C ILE A 312 -27.17 17.86 6.40
N ARG A 313 -26.21 17.27 5.68
CA ARG A 313 -26.18 15.84 5.35
C ARG A 313 -25.19 15.05 6.17
N GLY A 314 -24.09 15.67 6.58
CA GLY A 314 -23.07 15.04 7.41
C GLY A 314 -21.98 16.04 7.80
N THR A 315 -21.21 15.70 8.83
CA THR A 315 -20.11 16.54 9.33
C THR A 315 -18.91 15.65 9.64
N SER A 316 -17.72 16.12 9.28
CA SER A 316 -16.45 15.45 9.63
C SER A 316 -16.28 15.33 11.14
N ASP A 317 -15.38 14.45 11.57
CA ASP A 317 -14.79 14.57 12.91
C ASP A 317 -14.04 15.91 13.05
N TYR A 318 -13.66 16.25 14.28
CA TYR A 318 -12.88 17.46 14.53
C TYR A 318 -11.53 17.39 13.81
N LEU A 319 -11.27 18.41 13.01
CA LEU A 319 -10.03 18.64 12.30
C LEU A 319 -9.22 19.69 13.04
N GLU A 320 -8.00 19.33 13.44
CA GLU A 320 -7.05 20.25 14.07
C GLU A 320 -6.76 21.48 13.19
N PRO A 321 -6.20 22.58 13.74
CA PRO A 321 -5.79 23.70 12.91
C PRO A 321 -4.74 23.30 11.85
N GLY A 322 -4.93 23.72 10.60
CA GLY A 322 -4.01 23.43 9.49
C GLY A 322 -4.72 22.92 8.23
N ILE A 323 -3.92 22.33 7.33
CA ILE A 323 -4.37 21.69 6.09
C ILE A 323 -4.71 20.23 6.38
N HIS A 324 -5.81 19.76 5.80
CA HIS A 324 -6.21 18.35 5.74
C HIS A 324 -6.61 18.03 4.30
N ARG A 325 -6.24 16.85 3.83
CA ARG A 325 -6.55 16.33 2.50
C ARG A 325 -7.40 15.07 2.63
N ASP A 326 -8.14 14.76 1.56
CA ASP A 326 -8.94 13.53 1.43
C ASP A 326 -9.87 13.27 2.63
N VAL A 327 -10.51 14.35 3.12
CA VAL A 327 -11.34 14.29 4.32
C VAL A 327 -12.63 13.54 3.99
N VAL A 328 -12.76 12.34 4.52
CA VAL A 328 -13.97 11.53 4.42
C VAL A 328 -15.05 12.08 5.35
N VAL A 329 -16.20 12.45 4.78
CA VAL A 329 -17.38 12.86 5.54
C VAL A 329 -18.50 11.84 5.35
N SER A 330 -18.85 11.15 6.44
CA SER A 330 -20.04 10.28 6.49
C SER A 330 -21.32 11.13 6.49
N LEU A 331 -22.31 10.70 5.71
CA LEU A 331 -23.62 11.35 5.62
C LEU A 331 -24.60 10.67 6.58
N ASP A 332 -25.06 11.42 7.59
CA ASP A 332 -26.08 10.99 8.55
C ASP A 332 -27.42 10.66 7.86
N GLU A 333 -27.74 11.41 6.80
CA GLU A 333 -28.86 11.13 5.91
C GLU A 333 -28.34 10.90 4.48
N PRO A 334 -28.22 9.62 4.05
CA PRO A 334 -27.68 9.27 2.75
C PRO A 334 -28.42 9.94 1.58
N LEU A 335 -27.67 10.23 0.52
CA LEU A 335 -28.24 10.64 -0.74
C LEU A 335 -28.91 9.46 -1.44
N THR A 336 -30.14 9.68 -1.92
CA THR A 336 -30.91 8.68 -2.68
C THR A 336 -31.00 8.98 -4.16
N ASP A 337 -30.62 10.19 -4.55
CA ASP A 337 -30.61 10.70 -5.91
C ASP A 337 -29.42 11.65 -6.04
N ASP A 338 -28.93 11.87 -7.27
CA ASP A 338 -27.88 12.84 -7.55
C ASP A 338 -28.24 14.23 -7.01
N ASP A 339 -27.26 14.89 -6.38
CA ASP A 339 -27.45 16.25 -5.86
C ASP A 339 -26.16 17.07 -5.95
N SER A 340 -26.29 18.40 -5.85
CA SER A 340 -25.17 19.28 -5.58
C SER A 340 -24.96 19.37 -4.08
N LEU A 341 -23.77 18.97 -3.63
CA LEU A 341 -23.35 19.18 -2.25
C LEU A 341 -22.42 20.39 -2.12
N PHE A 342 -22.45 21.02 -0.95
CA PHE A 342 -21.60 22.12 -0.57
C PHE A 342 -20.77 21.71 0.65
N ALA A 343 -19.44 21.65 0.48
CA ALA A 343 -18.51 21.45 1.59
C ALA A 343 -18.29 22.78 2.29
N MET A 344 -18.92 22.97 3.46
CA MET A 344 -18.83 24.21 4.24
C MET A 344 -17.86 24.04 5.41
N ALA A 345 -16.88 24.93 5.51
CA ALA A 345 -15.95 24.95 6.64
C ALA A 345 -16.61 25.60 7.86
N HIS A 346 -16.53 24.94 9.00
CA HIS A 346 -17.04 25.39 10.30
C HIS A 346 -15.91 25.50 11.33
N ARG A 347 -16.01 26.49 12.22
CA ARG A 347 -15.09 26.71 13.35
C ARG A 347 -15.58 25.94 14.56
N ASP A 348 -14.70 25.36 15.37
CA ASP A 348 -15.05 25.09 16.77
C ASP A 348 -14.94 26.41 17.56
N THR A 349 -16.08 27.04 17.84
CA THR A 349 -16.09 28.35 18.52
C THR A 349 -16.05 28.25 20.04
N ASN A 350 -16.19 27.03 20.56
CA ASN A 350 -16.40 26.79 21.96
C ASN A 350 -15.37 25.82 22.58
N ASP A 351 -14.41 25.38 21.78
CA ASP A 351 -13.23 24.58 22.11
C ASP A 351 -13.62 23.25 22.79
N ASN A 352 -14.68 22.62 22.31
CA ASN A 352 -15.18 21.35 22.83
C ASN A 352 -15.05 20.17 21.86
N GLU A 353 -14.50 20.42 20.67
CA GLU A 353 -14.24 19.43 19.61
C GLU A 353 -15.52 18.67 19.20
N THR A 354 -16.69 19.28 19.39
CA THR A 354 -18.00 18.72 19.06
C THR A 354 -18.79 19.69 18.20
N TYR A 355 -19.37 19.22 17.10
CA TYR A 355 -20.18 20.08 16.22
C TYR A 355 -21.53 20.44 16.85
N ASP A 356 -21.66 21.67 17.36
CA ASP A 356 -22.84 22.18 18.08
C ASP A 356 -23.73 23.12 17.26
N PHE A 357 -23.40 23.39 15.98
CA PHE A 357 -24.09 24.37 15.15
C PHE A 357 -25.62 24.15 15.08
N PRO A 358 -26.14 22.93 14.81
CA PRO A 358 -27.59 22.71 14.74
C PRO A 358 -28.25 22.81 16.13
N ALA A 359 -27.60 22.25 17.16
CA ALA A 359 -28.14 22.18 18.52
C ALA A 359 -28.24 23.56 19.18
N THR A 360 -27.40 24.50 18.76
CA THR A 360 -27.33 25.86 19.27
C THR A 360 -28.02 26.89 18.38
N GLU A 361 -28.73 26.43 17.33
CA GLU A 361 -29.34 27.31 16.32
C GLU A 361 -28.32 28.30 15.71
N GLY A 362 -27.07 27.83 15.52
CA GLY A 362 -25.95 28.58 14.96
C GLY A 362 -25.26 29.57 15.90
N GLU A 363 -25.53 29.51 17.22
CA GLU A 363 -24.79 30.32 18.21
C GLU A 363 -23.36 29.81 18.43
N ALA A 364 -23.16 28.49 18.42
CA ALA A 364 -21.87 27.85 18.37
C ALA A 364 -21.59 27.35 16.95
N ASP A 365 -20.31 27.24 16.67
CA ASP A 365 -19.68 26.58 15.53
C ASP A 365 -20.17 27.10 14.18
N GLY A 366 -20.33 28.41 14.10
CA GLY A 366 -20.72 29.08 12.87
C GLY A 366 -19.64 28.94 11.78
N PRO A 367 -20.06 29.01 10.50
CA PRO A 367 -19.18 28.77 9.37
C PRO A 367 -18.04 29.79 9.29
N TYR A 368 -16.89 29.36 8.78
CA TYR A 368 -15.83 30.26 8.38
C TYR A 368 -16.33 31.27 7.34
N THR A 369 -15.77 32.48 7.39
CA THR A 369 -16.14 33.56 6.47
C THR A 369 -14.89 34.27 5.98
N THR A 370 -14.87 34.61 4.69
CA THR A 370 -13.82 35.42 4.07
C THR A 370 -13.83 36.87 4.60
N ASP A 371 -12.78 37.62 4.27
CA ASP A 371 -12.70 39.06 4.55
C ASP A 371 -13.88 39.88 3.97
N SER A 372 -14.48 39.38 2.89
CA SER A 372 -15.67 39.99 2.26
C SER A 372 -16.98 39.65 2.99
N GLY A 373 -16.93 38.73 3.94
CA GLY A 373 -18.06 38.20 4.69
C GLY A 373 -18.82 37.09 3.97
N ASP A 374 -18.24 36.51 2.91
CA ASP A 374 -18.79 35.35 2.22
C ASP A 374 -18.45 34.08 3.00
N ILE A 375 -19.35 33.10 3.02
CA ILE A 375 -19.12 31.81 3.69
C ILE A 375 -18.03 31.04 2.94
N VAL A 376 -17.11 30.41 3.68
CA VAL A 376 -16.10 29.52 3.12
C VAL A 376 -16.75 28.17 2.86
N MET A 377 -17.05 27.92 1.59
CA MET A 377 -17.55 26.65 1.08
C MET A 377 -17.18 26.50 -0.38
N ASP A 378 -17.19 25.26 -0.86
CA ASP A 378 -17.10 24.92 -2.28
C ASP A 378 -18.20 23.92 -2.65
N ASP A 379 -18.56 23.84 -3.93
CA ASP A 379 -19.67 23.02 -4.41
C ASP A 379 -19.28 22.02 -5.51
N GLY A 380 -19.82 20.82 -5.39
CA GLY A 380 -19.53 19.69 -6.27
C GLY A 380 -20.80 18.88 -6.53
N ALA A 381 -20.94 18.39 -7.77
CA ALA A 381 -22.02 17.46 -8.11
C ALA A 381 -21.66 16.06 -7.59
N VAL A 382 -22.57 15.46 -6.83
CA VAL A 382 -22.42 14.08 -6.33
C VAL A 382 -23.42 13.20 -7.07
N THR A 383 -22.88 12.22 -7.81
CA THR A 383 -23.70 11.19 -8.46
C THR A 383 -23.85 10.01 -7.52
N VAL A 384 -25.09 9.58 -7.24
CA VAL A 384 -25.36 8.42 -6.40
C VAL A 384 -25.17 7.15 -7.22
N SER A 385 -24.06 6.47 -6.95
CA SER A 385 -23.58 5.28 -7.65
C SER A 385 -22.73 4.43 -6.69
N ALA A 386 -21.40 4.51 -6.79
CA ALA A 386 -20.46 3.92 -5.86
C ALA A 386 -19.20 4.80 -5.73
N GLY A 387 -18.46 4.63 -4.63
CA GLY A 387 -17.10 5.11 -4.45
C GLY A 387 -16.18 3.96 -4.04
N VAL A 388 -14.91 4.00 -4.46
CA VAL A 388 -13.91 2.98 -4.12
C VAL A 388 -12.56 3.65 -3.87
N ALA A 389 -11.87 3.23 -2.82
CA ALA A 389 -10.48 3.54 -2.55
C ALA A 389 -9.72 2.22 -2.46
N PHE A 390 -8.58 2.16 -3.15
CA PHE A 390 -7.75 0.97 -3.23
C PHE A 390 -6.30 1.42 -3.37
N ASP A 391 -5.53 1.24 -2.31
CA ASP A 391 -4.14 1.66 -2.22
C ASP A 391 -3.18 0.49 -2.37
N GLY A 392 -1.93 0.84 -2.72
CA GLY A 392 -0.85 -0.12 -2.89
C GLY A 392 -0.57 -0.89 -1.60
N GLN A 393 -0.29 -2.18 -1.72
CA GLN A 393 -0.13 -3.06 -0.55
C GLN A 393 0.75 -4.26 -0.87
N THR A 394 1.42 -4.78 0.16
CA THR A 394 2.08 -6.09 0.11
C THR A 394 1.08 -7.17 0.48
N VAL A 395 0.95 -8.19 -0.37
CA VAL A 395 0.00 -9.30 -0.17
C VAL A 395 0.70 -10.64 -0.24
N ASP A 396 -0.03 -11.67 0.17
CA ASP A 396 0.43 -13.07 0.10
C ASP A 396 0.13 -13.77 -1.23
N GLY A 397 -0.55 -13.04 -2.13
CA GLY A 397 -0.90 -13.46 -3.47
C GLY A 397 -2.24 -14.17 -3.58
N THR A 398 -2.91 -14.45 -2.46
CA THR A 398 -4.23 -15.14 -2.43
C THR A 398 -5.38 -14.22 -2.04
N THR A 399 -5.11 -13.14 -1.32
CA THR A 399 -6.11 -12.15 -0.94
C THR A 399 -5.59 -10.74 -1.16
N VAL A 400 -6.51 -9.82 -1.44
CA VAL A 400 -6.24 -8.37 -1.44
C VAL A 400 -7.29 -7.65 -0.60
N THR A 401 -6.93 -6.52 -0.01
CA THR A 401 -7.87 -5.71 0.79
C THR A 401 -8.19 -4.42 0.05
N VAL A 402 -9.47 -4.13 -0.14
CA VAL A 402 -9.92 -2.83 -0.68
C VAL A 402 -10.24 -1.91 0.50
N ASP A 403 -9.54 -0.79 0.61
CA ASP A 403 -9.56 0.10 1.78
C ASP A 403 -10.97 0.58 2.10
N ARG A 404 -11.70 1.01 1.06
CA ARG A 404 -13.08 1.48 1.23
C ARG A 404 -13.91 1.26 -0.02
N VAL A 405 -15.15 0.82 0.18
CA VAL A 405 -16.19 0.71 -0.86
C VAL A 405 -17.48 1.31 -0.33
N ASP A 406 -18.01 2.34 -0.98
CA ASP A 406 -19.33 2.91 -0.71
C ASP A 406 -20.28 2.55 -1.87
N VAL A 407 -21.35 1.79 -1.62
CA VAL A 407 -22.30 1.34 -2.66
C VAL A 407 -23.73 1.79 -2.36
N SER A 408 -24.42 2.32 -3.37
CA SER A 408 -25.78 2.87 -3.23
C SER A 408 -26.89 1.82 -3.15
N GLU A 409 -26.82 0.75 -3.94
CA GLU A 409 -27.87 -0.28 -4.01
C GLU A 409 -27.40 -1.67 -3.54
N GLY A 410 -26.17 -1.75 -3.00
CA GLY A 410 -25.49 -2.99 -2.66
C GLY A 410 -24.91 -3.68 -3.90
N GLY A 411 -24.11 -4.72 -3.69
CA GLY A 411 -23.44 -5.40 -4.79
C GLY A 411 -22.14 -6.05 -4.37
N PHE A 412 -21.08 -5.87 -5.15
CA PHE A 412 -19.80 -6.54 -4.97
C PHE A 412 -18.66 -5.58 -5.28
N VAL A 413 -17.46 -5.88 -4.81
CA VAL A 413 -16.22 -5.34 -5.39
C VAL A 413 -15.46 -6.48 -6.05
N THR A 414 -15.09 -6.28 -7.31
CA THR A 414 -14.36 -7.26 -8.12
C THR A 414 -12.97 -6.75 -8.38
N ILE A 415 -11.99 -7.62 -8.25
CA ILE A 415 -10.59 -7.33 -8.56
C ILE A 415 -10.32 -7.79 -9.99
N HIS A 416 -9.86 -6.85 -10.81
CA HIS A 416 -9.39 -7.11 -12.16
C HIS A 416 -7.88 -6.97 -12.23
N ASP A 417 -7.25 -7.69 -13.17
CA ASP A 417 -5.86 -7.42 -13.55
C ASP A 417 -5.76 -6.39 -14.69
N ALA A 418 -4.53 -5.96 -15.00
CA ALA A 418 -4.20 -4.97 -16.02
C ALA A 418 -4.69 -5.30 -17.45
N SER A 419 -4.96 -6.57 -17.79
CA SER A 419 -5.54 -6.99 -19.07
C SER A 419 -6.94 -6.41 -19.31
N LEU A 420 -7.63 -5.94 -18.27
CA LEU A 420 -8.88 -5.18 -18.38
C LEU A 420 -8.70 -3.97 -19.30
N ALA A 421 -7.62 -3.21 -19.11
CA ALA A 421 -7.27 -2.07 -19.96
C ALA A 421 -6.88 -2.50 -21.39
N GLY A 422 -6.49 -3.77 -21.56
CA GLY A 422 -6.30 -4.48 -22.83
C GLY A 422 -7.60 -4.89 -23.52
N GLY A 423 -8.74 -4.73 -22.86
CA GLY A 423 -10.06 -5.10 -23.31
C GLY A 423 -10.49 -6.52 -22.94
N ALA A 424 -9.74 -7.22 -22.08
CA ALA A 424 -10.10 -8.52 -21.56
C ALA A 424 -11.14 -8.41 -20.43
N VAL A 425 -12.33 -7.88 -20.74
CA VAL A 425 -13.36 -7.52 -19.75
C VAL A 425 -13.69 -8.66 -18.77
N PHE A 426 -13.89 -9.88 -19.28
CA PHE A 426 -14.31 -11.02 -18.45
C PHE A 426 -13.13 -11.85 -17.94
N ASP A 427 -12.12 -12.03 -18.79
CA ASP A 427 -10.94 -12.85 -18.45
C ASP A 427 -10.00 -12.12 -17.46
N SER A 428 -10.20 -10.81 -17.25
CA SER A 428 -9.42 -10.03 -16.29
C SER A 428 -9.87 -10.18 -14.84
N VAL A 429 -11.04 -10.77 -14.57
CA VAL A 429 -11.55 -10.96 -13.21
C VAL A 429 -10.65 -11.95 -12.47
N ARG A 430 -10.12 -11.53 -11.32
CA ARG A 430 -9.23 -12.31 -10.45
C ARG A 430 -9.86 -12.71 -9.13
N GLY A 431 -10.87 -12.01 -8.66
CA GLY A 431 -11.58 -12.33 -7.43
C GLY A 431 -12.76 -11.38 -7.23
N THR A 432 -13.74 -11.79 -6.43
CA THR A 432 -14.91 -10.96 -6.11
C THR A 432 -15.25 -11.12 -4.63
N SER A 433 -15.60 -10.00 -3.99
CA SER A 433 -16.02 -9.99 -2.58
C SER A 433 -17.30 -10.82 -2.36
N GLU A 434 -17.60 -11.10 -1.09
CA GLU A 434 -18.98 -11.41 -0.73
C GLU A 434 -19.91 -10.21 -1.02
N TYR A 435 -21.22 -10.45 -1.04
CA TYR A 435 -22.21 -9.39 -1.23
C TYR A 435 -22.09 -8.30 -0.15
N LEU A 436 -21.91 -7.07 -0.60
CA LEU A 436 -21.91 -5.85 0.19
C LEU A 436 -23.33 -5.27 0.24
N GLU A 437 -23.87 -5.08 1.44
CA GLU A 437 -25.12 -4.33 1.63
C GLU A 437 -24.92 -2.85 1.22
N PRO A 438 -25.98 -2.09 0.89
CA PRO A 438 -25.86 -0.65 0.68
C PRO A 438 -25.17 0.04 1.86
N GLY A 439 -24.20 0.92 1.60
CA GLY A 439 -23.41 1.57 2.64
C GLY A 439 -21.91 1.63 2.35
N VAL A 440 -21.19 2.21 3.31
CA VAL A 440 -19.72 2.22 3.37
C VAL A 440 -19.23 0.92 4.02
N HIS A 441 -18.24 0.29 3.38
CA HIS A 441 -17.49 -0.86 3.87
C HIS A 441 -16.01 -0.49 3.86
N GLU A 442 -15.31 -0.86 4.92
CA GLU A 442 -13.87 -0.65 5.07
C GLU A 442 -13.17 -2.00 5.15
N ASP A 443 -11.90 -2.04 4.75
CA ASP A 443 -11.05 -3.23 4.79
C ASP A 443 -11.69 -4.47 4.13
N VAL A 444 -12.25 -4.28 2.93
CA VAL A 444 -12.97 -5.35 2.22
C VAL A 444 -11.98 -6.36 1.66
N VAL A 445 -11.85 -7.50 2.32
CA VAL A 445 -10.99 -8.61 1.86
C VAL A 445 -11.64 -9.34 0.68
N VAL A 446 -10.88 -9.48 -0.41
CA VAL A 446 -11.25 -10.24 -1.61
C VAL A 446 -10.30 -11.42 -1.77
N GLU A 447 -10.85 -12.64 -1.76
CA GLU A 447 -10.11 -13.84 -2.15
C GLU A 447 -9.96 -13.90 -3.67
N LEU A 448 -8.74 -14.16 -4.13
CA LEU A 448 -8.42 -14.32 -5.55
C LEU A 448 -8.68 -15.77 -5.98
N ASP A 449 -9.44 -15.95 -7.07
CA ASP A 449 -9.72 -17.23 -7.70
C ASP A 449 -8.45 -17.93 -8.18
N ASP A 450 -7.53 -17.13 -8.74
CA ASP A 450 -6.19 -17.54 -9.14
C ASP A 450 -5.17 -16.67 -8.39
N PRO A 451 -4.26 -17.27 -7.59
CA PRO A 451 -3.24 -16.50 -6.89
C PRO A 451 -2.36 -15.73 -7.88
N ILE A 452 -2.08 -14.47 -7.57
CA ILE A 452 -1.05 -13.71 -8.27
C ILE A 452 0.33 -14.27 -7.88
N ARG A 453 1.28 -14.19 -8.82
CA ARG A 453 2.62 -14.78 -8.68
C ARG A 453 3.76 -13.77 -8.82
N ASP A 454 3.43 -12.52 -9.11
CA ASP A 454 4.36 -11.41 -9.27
C ASP A 454 3.67 -10.12 -8.78
N THR A 455 4.40 -9.02 -8.71
CA THR A 455 3.82 -7.68 -8.52
C THR A 455 2.89 -7.33 -9.68
N HIS A 456 1.63 -6.99 -9.38
CA HIS A 456 0.62 -6.69 -10.39
C HIS A 456 -0.06 -5.36 -10.11
N GLN A 457 -0.36 -4.60 -11.16
CA GLN A 457 -1.41 -3.59 -11.07
C GLN A 457 -2.76 -4.30 -11.07
N LEU A 458 -3.50 -4.13 -9.98
CA LEU A 458 -4.85 -4.62 -9.83
C LEU A 458 -5.82 -3.44 -9.83
N ILE A 459 -7.06 -3.71 -10.22
CA ILE A 459 -8.12 -2.72 -10.37
C ILE A 459 -9.31 -3.19 -9.55
N ALA A 460 -9.65 -2.45 -8.50
CA ALA A 460 -10.87 -2.67 -7.73
C ALA A 460 -12.05 -1.98 -8.44
N MET A 461 -13.09 -2.74 -8.76
CA MET A 461 -14.26 -2.27 -9.50
C MET A 461 -15.55 -2.69 -8.79
N PRO A 462 -16.32 -1.75 -8.23
CA PRO A 462 -17.64 -2.05 -7.70
C PRO A 462 -18.61 -2.51 -8.80
N HIS A 463 -19.36 -3.57 -8.53
CA HIS A 463 -20.40 -4.12 -9.39
C HIS A 463 -21.76 -4.14 -8.67
N THR A 464 -22.84 -3.96 -9.42
CA THR A 464 -24.22 -3.99 -8.93
C THR A 464 -24.72 -5.43 -8.72
N ASP A 465 -25.68 -5.66 -7.83
CA ASP A 465 -26.50 -6.89 -7.79
C ASP A 465 -27.79 -6.64 -8.57
N SER A 466 -27.69 -6.74 -9.90
CA SER A 466 -28.71 -6.18 -10.81
C SER A 466 -30.01 -6.99 -10.90
N ASP A 467 -29.98 -8.25 -10.43
CA ASP A 467 -31.11 -9.15 -10.41
C ASP A 467 -31.57 -9.56 -8.99
N ASP A 468 -31.03 -8.88 -7.97
CA ASP A 468 -31.37 -8.97 -6.55
C ASP A 468 -31.22 -10.38 -5.97
N ASP A 469 -30.27 -11.17 -6.46
CA ASP A 469 -30.08 -12.56 -6.08
C ASP A 469 -28.86 -12.80 -5.16
N ARG A 470 -28.01 -11.77 -5.01
CA ARG A 470 -26.79 -11.73 -4.19
C ARG A 470 -25.73 -12.74 -4.60
N VAL A 471 -25.74 -13.16 -5.85
CA VAL A 471 -24.71 -13.97 -6.48
C VAL A 471 -24.07 -13.14 -7.58
N TYR A 472 -22.74 -13.14 -7.66
CA TYR A 472 -22.05 -12.43 -8.72
C TYR A 472 -22.10 -13.22 -10.04
N ASP A 473 -22.87 -12.72 -10.99
CA ASP A 473 -23.20 -13.39 -12.26
C ASP A 473 -22.59 -12.68 -13.50
N PHE A 474 -21.79 -11.62 -13.33
CA PHE A 474 -21.23 -10.82 -14.43
C PHE A 474 -20.49 -11.66 -15.47
N VAL A 475 -19.56 -12.52 -15.04
CA VAL A 475 -18.75 -13.34 -15.96
C VAL A 475 -19.62 -14.41 -16.64
N GLU A 476 -20.47 -15.11 -15.89
CA GLU A 476 -21.31 -16.18 -16.42
C GLU A 476 -22.35 -15.69 -17.44
N THR A 477 -22.87 -14.48 -17.21
CA THR A 477 -23.87 -13.84 -18.06
C THR A 477 -23.27 -12.99 -19.17
N GLU A 478 -21.93 -12.89 -19.24
CA GLU A 478 -21.21 -11.97 -20.13
C GLU A 478 -21.70 -10.51 -19.98
N GLY A 479 -21.91 -10.07 -18.73
CA GLY A 479 -22.33 -8.73 -18.34
C GLY A 479 -23.80 -8.42 -18.54
N GLU A 480 -24.67 -9.43 -18.74
CA GLU A 480 -26.12 -9.20 -18.76
C GLU A 480 -26.69 -8.97 -17.35
N SER A 481 -26.13 -9.60 -16.34
CA SER A 481 -26.32 -9.31 -14.92
C SER A 481 -25.04 -8.71 -14.34
N ASP A 482 -25.20 -7.97 -13.25
CA ASP A 482 -24.19 -7.46 -12.34
C ASP A 482 -23.12 -6.64 -13.03
N GLY A 483 -23.55 -5.68 -13.84
CA GLY A 483 -22.63 -4.74 -14.45
C GLY A 483 -21.93 -3.86 -13.41
N PRO A 484 -20.81 -3.23 -13.80
CA PRO A 484 -20.09 -2.30 -12.94
C PRO A 484 -20.95 -1.09 -12.60
N TYR A 485 -20.69 -0.49 -11.45
CA TYR A 485 -21.18 0.86 -11.14
C TYR A 485 -20.56 1.88 -12.10
N VAL A 486 -21.34 2.89 -12.47
CA VAL A 486 -20.90 4.00 -13.34
C VAL A 486 -21.21 5.35 -12.71
N ASP A 487 -20.35 6.33 -12.95
CA ASP A 487 -20.53 7.70 -12.49
C ASP A 487 -21.53 8.50 -13.35
N GLY A 488 -21.64 9.81 -13.06
CA GLY A 488 -22.55 10.71 -13.76
C GLY A 488 -22.22 10.96 -15.23
N ASP A 489 -21.00 10.64 -15.66
CA ASP A 489 -20.53 10.72 -17.04
C ASP A 489 -20.61 9.37 -17.78
N GLU A 490 -21.27 8.37 -17.18
CA GLU A 490 -21.38 6.99 -17.66
C GLU A 490 -20.02 6.27 -17.71
N GLU A 491 -19.04 6.74 -16.92
CA GLU A 491 -17.70 6.17 -16.76
C GLU A 491 -17.68 5.16 -15.60
N ILE A 492 -16.90 4.10 -15.73
CA ILE A 492 -16.89 3.00 -14.75
C ILE A 492 -16.17 3.45 -13.49
N VAL A 493 -16.80 3.25 -12.34
CA VAL A 493 -16.18 3.48 -11.04
C VAL A 493 -15.15 2.39 -10.79
N MET A 494 -13.89 2.78 -10.63
CA MET A 494 -12.78 1.87 -10.33
C MET A 494 -11.61 2.63 -9.71
N ALA A 495 -10.78 1.92 -8.95
CA ALA A 495 -9.49 2.39 -8.45
C ALA A 495 -8.42 1.35 -8.77
N ASP A 496 -7.21 1.77 -9.11
CA ASP A 496 -6.10 0.87 -9.39
C ASP A 496 -4.95 1.07 -8.42
N ALA A 497 -4.28 -0.02 -8.08
CA ALA A 497 -3.14 -0.03 -7.18
C ALA A 497 -2.12 -1.07 -7.63
N THR A 498 -0.85 -0.80 -7.30
CA THR A 498 0.21 -1.81 -7.42
C THR A 498 0.20 -2.68 -6.19
N VAL A 499 0.00 -3.97 -6.39
CA VAL A 499 0.00 -4.97 -5.33
C VAL A 499 1.30 -5.75 -5.42
N GLN A 500 2.11 -5.66 -4.37
CA GLN A 500 3.42 -6.28 -4.27
C GLN A 500 3.31 -7.64 -3.63
N LEU A 501 4.05 -8.60 -4.16
CA LEU A 501 4.01 -9.98 -3.68
C LEU A 501 5.40 -10.39 -3.20
N THR A 502 5.55 -10.51 -1.88
CA THR A 502 6.83 -10.84 -1.25
C THR A 502 6.75 -12.23 -0.62
N ALA A 503 7.75 -13.06 -0.91
CA ALA A 503 7.88 -14.33 -0.19
C ALA A 503 8.38 -14.05 1.23
N PHE A 504 7.79 -14.72 2.21
CA PHE A 504 8.14 -14.53 3.62
C PHE A 504 8.16 -15.88 4.34
N VAL A 505 9.00 -15.98 5.37
CA VAL A 505 9.08 -17.14 6.26
C VAL A 505 9.20 -16.61 7.68
N GLU A 506 8.41 -17.17 8.60
CA GLU A 506 8.50 -16.95 10.04
C GLU A 506 8.74 -18.25 10.77
N ALA A 507 9.85 -18.33 11.49
CA ALA A 507 10.13 -19.40 12.42
C ALA A 507 10.35 -18.81 13.80
N ALA A 508 9.64 -19.32 14.80
CA ALA A 508 9.82 -18.92 16.19
C ALA A 508 10.66 -19.94 16.97
N ASP A 509 11.29 -19.45 18.03
CA ASP A 509 11.98 -20.27 19.02
C ASP A 509 11.01 -21.33 19.60
N GLN A 510 11.44 -22.58 19.64
CA GLN A 510 10.57 -23.68 20.05
C GLN A 510 11.33 -24.80 20.76
N GLU A 511 10.61 -25.48 21.66
CA GLU A 511 11.06 -26.75 22.23
C GLU A 511 10.71 -27.87 21.24
N THR A 512 11.70 -28.70 20.91
CA THR A 512 11.55 -29.81 19.96
C THR A 512 12.06 -31.13 20.55
N ASP A 513 11.57 -32.26 20.05
CA ASP A 513 12.15 -33.58 20.31
C ASP A 513 13.42 -33.86 19.47
N GLY A 514 13.79 -32.89 18.62
CA GLY A 514 14.92 -32.95 17.71
C GLY A 514 14.59 -33.58 16.36
N GLU A 515 13.38 -34.13 16.16
CA GLU A 515 12.97 -34.79 14.91
C GLU A 515 12.18 -33.87 13.97
N THR A 516 11.51 -32.84 14.50
CA THR A 516 10.66 -31.93 13.70
C THR A 516 10.88 -30.46 14.06
N VAL A 517 10.66 -29.59 13.07
CA VAL A 517 10.63 -28.14 13.22
C VAL A 517 9.29 -27.65 12.67
N VAL A 518 8.62 -26.76 13.41
CA VAL A 518 7.41 -26.08 12.93
C VAL A 518 7.80 -24.68 12.49
N VAL A 519 7.50 -24.35 11.23
CA VAL A 519 7.56 -22.99 10.70
C VAL A 519 6.17 -22.39 10.87
N GLU A 520 6.08 -21.24 11.54
CA GLU A 520 4.80 -20.65 11.96
C GLU A 520 4.00 -20.19 10.75
N ASP A 521 4.65 -19.42 9.87
CA ASP A 521 4.05 -18.86 8.67
C ASP A 521 5.04 -18.89 7.51
N VAL A 522 4.55 -19.22 6.33
CA VAL A 522 5.33 -19.09 5.09
C VAL A 522 4.43 -18.69 3.94
N THR A 523 4.85 -17.68 3.20
CA THR A 523 4.20 -17.23 1.97
C THR A 523 5.13 -17.51 0.80
N LEU A 524 4.70 -18.37 -0.12
CA LEU A 524 5.43 -18.67 -1.36
C LEU A 524 4.61 -18.23 -2.55
N HIS A 525 5.07 -17.27 -3.35
CA HIS A 525 4.28 -16.77 -4.47
C HIS A 525 4.27 -17.67 -5.72
N ASP A 526 5.27 -18.52 -5.86
CA ASP A 526 5.42 -19.46 -7.00
C ASP A 526 5.33 -20.93 -6.50
N GLY A 527 4.93 -21.11 -5.24
CA GLY A 527 5.02 -22.40 -4.54
C GLY A 527 6.47 -22.89 -4.42
N GLY A 528 6.64 -24.03 -3.77
CA GLY A 528 7.96 -24.62 -3.58
C GLY A 528 8.09 -25.27 -2.22
N PHE A 529 9.14 -24.93 -1.49
CA PHE A 529 9.54 -25.66 -0.30
C PHE A 529 10.06 -24.73 0.78
N VAL A 530 9.97 -25.16 2.03
CA VAL A 530 10.75 -24.58 3.13
C VAL A 530 11.81 -25.60 3.54
N THR A 531 13.07 -25.18 3.53
CA THR A 531 14.22 -26.00 3.90
C THR A 531 14.82 -25.47 5.20
N VAL A 532 14.99 -26.36 6.17
CA VAL A 532 15.66 -26.05 7.44
C VAL A 532 17.15 -26.28 7.26
N HIS A 533 17.93 -25.21 7.43
CA HIS A 533 19.39 -25.25 7.49
C HIS A 533 19.86 -25.16 8.94
N ASP A 534 21.00 -25.77 9.26
CA ASP A 534 21.70 -25.52 10.52
C ASP A 534 22.62 -24.28 10.46
N SER A 535 23.23 -23.96 11.61
CA SER A 535 24.16 -22.85 11.77
C SER A 535 25.41 -22.90 10.87
N SER A 536 25.74 -24.05 10.25
CA SER A 536 26.86 -24.15 9.31
C SER A 536 26.61 -23.48 7.96
N LEU A 537 25.35 -23.13 7.64
CA LEU A 537 25.04 -22.32 6.47
C LEU A 537 25.78 -20.97 6.51
N ALA A 538 25.87 -20.34 7.69
CA ALA A 538 26.61 -19.09 7.89
C ALA A 538 28.12 -19.22 7.64
N ASP A 539 28.67 -20.44 7.74
CA ASP A 539 30.06 -20.77 7.40
C ASP A 539 30.24 -21.11 5.89
N GLY A 540 29.17 -20.98 5.09
CA GLY A 540 29.15 -21.24 3.65
C GLY A 540 28.88 -22.70 3.27
N ALA A 541 28.43 -23.54 4.20
CA ALA A 541 28.09 -24.94 3.94
C ALA A 541 26.67 -25.09 3.36
N VAL A 542 26.43 -24.52 2.17
CA VAL A 542 25.08 -24.42 1.56
C VAL A 542 24.36 -25.76 1.46
N PHE A 543 25.03 -26.82 1.00
CA PHE A 543 24.40 -28.13 0.81
C PHE A 543 24.47 -29.01 2.06
N GLU A 544 25.55 -28.92 2.84
CA GLU A 544 25.71 -29.76 4.03
C GLU A 544 24.91 -29.28 5.23
N SER A 545 24.44 -28.03 5.23
CA SER A 545 23.61 -27.46 6.29
C SER A 545 22.15 -27.91 6.23
N ILE A 546 21.68 -28.47 5.12
CA ILE A 546 20.29 -28.91 4.96
C ILE A 546 19.98 -30.03 5.95
N ARG A 547 19.00 -29.79 6.83
CA ARG A 547 18.53 -30.73 7.86
C ARG A 547 17.19 -31.35 7.55
N GLY A 548 16.34 -30.67 6.79
CA GLY A 548 15.07 -31.19 6.33
C GLY A 548 14.41 -30.21 5.38
N THR A 549 13.49 -30.71 4.56
CA THR A 549 12.72 -29.90 3.62
C THR A 549 11.25 -30.30 3.72
N SER A 550 10.36 -29.33 3.62
CA SER A 550 8.92 -29.58 3.57
C SER A 550 8.53 -30.43 2.36
N ASP A 551 7.32 -30.97 2.38
CA ASP A 551 6.65 -31.33 1.14
C ASP A 551 6.40 -30.06 0.29
N TYR A 552 6.07 -30.23 -0.99
CA TYR A 552 5.71 -29.11 -1.85
C TYR A 552 4.54 -28.32 -1.26
N LEU A 553 4.75 -27.02 -1.08
CA LEU A 553 3.77 -26.04 -0.69
C LEU A 553 3.29 -25.33 -1.95
N GLN A 554 1.98 -25.29 -2.16
CA GLN A 554 1.38 -24.55 -3.27
C GLN A 554 1.62 -23.05 -3.12
N PRO A 555 1.43 -22.23 -4.16
CA PRO A 555 1.43 -20.78 -4.00
C PRO A 555 0.47 -20.30 -2.89
N GLY A 556 0.87 -19.28 -2.13
CA GLY A 556 0.11 -18.66 -1.04
C GLY A 556 0.73 -18.83 0.35
N THR A 557 -0.03 -18.46 1.39
CA THR A 557 0.36 -18.57 2.81
C THR A 557 0.03 -19.94 3.39
N HIS A 558 0.99 -20.53 4.12
CA HIS A 558 0.84 -21.77 4.86
C HIS A 558 1.23 -21.55 6.31
N THR A 559 0.32 -21.94 7.21
CA THR A 559 0.53 -21.84 8.65
C THR A 559 0.98 -23.20 9.21
N ALA A 560 1.84 -23.19 10.23
CA ALA A 560 2.26 -24.36 10.99
C ALA A 560 2.79 -25.51 10.11
N VAL A 561 3.75 -25.18 9.24
CA VAL A 561 4.40 -26.16 8.36
C VAL A 561 5.34 -27.03 9.18
N GLU A 562 4.97 -28.29 9.39
CA GLU A 562 5.82 -29.28 10.07
C GLU A 562 6.86 -29.87 9.10
N ILE A 563 8.14 -29.67 9.40
CA ILE A 563 9.28 -30.18 8.62
C ILE A 563 9.96 -31.28 9.43
N THR A 564 10.07 -32.47 8.85
CA THR A 564 10.83 -33.57 9.44
C THR A 564 12.31 -33.40 9.12
N LEU A 565 13.16 -33.52 10.14
CA LEU A 565 14.61 -33.47 9.96
C LEU A 565 15.13 -34.85 9.53
N ASP A 566 15.79 -34.91 8.38
CA ASP A 566 16.51 -36.08 7.89
C ASP A 566 17.65 -36.48 8.84
N ASP A 567 18.31 -35.48 9.42
CA ASP A 567 19.30 -35.62 10.48
C ASP A 567 18.80 -34.92 11.76
N PRO A 568 18.23 -35.67 12.73
CA PRO A 568 17.69 -35.11 13.96
C PRO A 568 18.73 -34.35 14.78
N LEU A 569 18.29 -33.26 15.42
CA LEU A 569 19.10 -32.52 16.37
C LEU A 569 19.29 -33.34 17.66
N THR A 570 20.49 -33.27 18.24
CA THR A 570 20.83 -34.00 19.49
C THR A 570 21.19 -33.08 20.65
N GLU A 571 21.31 -31.79 20.37
CA GLU A 571 21.57 -30.71 21.31
C GLU A 571 20.86 -29.45 20.78
N ASP A 572 20.73 -28.44 21.64
CA ASP A 572 20.15 -27.15 21.26
C ASP A 572 20.97 -26.52 20.11
N ASP A 573 20.29 -26.00 19.10
CA ASP A 573 20.92 -25.37 17.93
C ASP A 573 20.04 -24.25 17.38
N THR A 574 20.67 -23.32 16.66
CA THR A 574 19.96 -22.31 15.88
C THR A 574 19.80 -22.84 14.46
N VAL A 575 18.57 -22.92 13.99
CA VAL A 575 18.26 -23.29 12.60
C VAL A 575 17.80 -22.08 11.81
N LEU A 576 17.92 -22.17 10.49
CA LEU A 576 17.49 -21.16 9.53
C LEU A 576 16.46 -21.82 8.61
N ALA A 577 15.18 -21.48 8.76
CA ALA A 577 14.15 -21.91 7.84
C ALA A 577 14.21 -21.01 6.59
N MET A 578 14.47 -21.58 5.42
CA MET A 578 14.66 -20.86 4.15
C MET A 578 13.61 -21.29 3.12
N ALA A 579 12.96 -20.33 2.49
CA ALA A 579 12.04 -20.60 1.39
C ALA A 579 12.80 -20.86 0.07
N HIS A 580 12.35 -21.85 -0.68
CA HIS A 580 12.83 -22.22 -2.01
C HIS A 580 11.66 -22.27 -2.99
N ARG A 581 11.86 -21.76 -4.21
CA ARG A 581 10.86 -21.83 -5.29
C ARG A 581 10.99 -23.13 -6.07
N ASP A 582 9.90 -23.70 -6.59
CA ASP A 582 9.99 -24.82 -7.55
C ASP A 582 10.29 -24.28 -8.95
N THR A 583 11.58 -24.18 -9.31
CA THR A 583 12.00 -23.52 -10.56
C THR A 583 11.67 -24.29 -11.83
N ASN A 584 11.25 -25.55 -11.72
CA ASN A 584 11.12 -26.44 -12.86
C ASN A 584 9.76 -27.16 -12.93
N ASP A 585 8.81 -26.71 -12.11
CA ASP A 585 7.41 -27.15 -12.02
C ASP A 585 7.26 -28.67 -11.88
N ASN A 586 8.16 -29.32 -11.13
CA ASN A 586 8.13 -30.77 -10.97
C ASN A 586 7.67 -31.24 -9.59
N GLU A 587 7.38 -30.30 -8.69
CA GLU A 587 6.93 -30.48 -7.31
C GLU A 587 7.91 -31.32 -6.46
N ALA A 588 9.19 -31.37 -6.84
CA ALA A 588 10.24 -32.12 -6.16
C ALA A 588 11.48 -31.28 -5.89
N TYR A 589 11.92 -31.26 -4.63
CA TYR A 589 13.11 -30.51 -4.22
C TYR A 589 14.41 -31.09 -4.82
N ASP A 590 14.94 -30.40 -5.83
CA ASP A 590 16.07 -30.74 -6.66
C ASP A 590 17.34 -29.91 -6.38
N PHE A 591 17.27 -28.93 -5.48
CA PHE A 591 18.38 -28.01 -5.18
C PHE A 591 19.71 -28.73 -4.88
N PRO A 592 19.79 -29.75 -4.01
CA PRO A 592 21.05 -30.45 -3.77
C PRO A 592 21.47 -31.33 -4.96
N ALA A 593 20.51 -31.87 -5.72
CA ALA A 593 20.78 -32.79 -6.82
C ALA A 593 21.30 -32.07 -8.06
N THR A 594 21.00 -30.78 -8.19
CA THR A 594 21.35 -29.91 -9.32
C THR A 594 22.51 -28.97 -9.02
N ASP A 595 23.18 -29.14 -7.87
CA ASP A 595 24.20 -28.22 -7.37
C ASP A 595 23.69 -26.76 -7.30
N GLY A 596 22.42 -26.58 -6.90
CA GLY A 596 21.75 -25.30 -6.73
C GLY A 596 21.21 -24.66 -8.01
N ALA A 597 21.19 -25.38 -9.14
CA ALA A 597 20.70 -24.85 -10.42
C ALA A 597 19.17 -24.93 -10.58
N SER A 598 18.52 -25.77 -9.79
CA SER A 598 17.07 -25.80 -9.64
C SER A 598 16.73 -25.59 -8.17
N ASP A 599 15.50 -25.14 -7.96
CA ASP A 599 14.86 -24.84 -6.69
C ASP A 599 15.67 -23.89 -5.83
N VAL A 600 16.06 -22.78 -6.45
CA VAL A 600 16.82 -21.73 -5.79
C VAL A 600 16.01 -21.12 -4.64
N PRO A 601 16.68 -20.54 -3.63
CA PRO A 601 15.98 -19.81 -2.59
C PRO A 601 15.11 -18.70 -3.19
N TYR A 602 13.99 -18.40 -2.52
CA TYR A 602 13.40 -17.08 -2.64
C TYR A 602 14.40 -16.06 -2.10
N VAL A 603 14.49 -14.90 -2.74
CA VAL A 603 15.41 -13.82 -2.36
C VAL A 603 14.58 -12.57 -2.12
N ALA A 604 14.83 -11.90 -1.00
CA ALA A 604 14.27 -10.61 -0.64
C ALA A 604 15.40 -9.70 -0.14
N ALA A 605 15.43 -8.44 -0.60
CA ALA A 605 16.51 -7.49 -0.28
C ALA A 605 17.93 -8.08 -0.54
N GLY A 606 18.09 -8.79 -1.66
CA GLY A 606 19.36 -9.42 -2.06
C GLY A 606 19.83 -10.58 -1.17
N SER A 607 19.03 -11.00 -0.18
CA SER A 607 19.31 -12.10 0.73
C SER A 607 18.27 -13.22 0.60
N PRO A 608 18.62 -14.50 0.83
CA PRO A 608 17.62 -15.56 0.87
C PRO A 608 16.53 -15.26 1.91
N VAL A 609 15.26 -15.46 1.53
CA VAL A 609 14.13 -15.38 2.44
C VAL A 609 14.27 -16.50 3.46
N MET A 610 14.72 -16.15 4.66
CA MET A 610 14.93 -17.10 5.74
C MET A 610 14.67 -16.48 7.11
N SER A 611 14.29 -17.33 8.06
CA SER A 611 14.00 -16.94 9.45
C SER A 611 14.80 -17.81 10.42
N PRO A 612 15.55 -17.21 11.37
CA PRO A 612 16.24 -17.97 12.41
C PRO A 612 15.29 -18.40 13.52
N ALA A 613 15.51 -19.60 14.06
CA ALA A 613 14.82 -20.08 15.27
C ALA A 613 15.80 -20.81 16.19
N GLU A 614 15.74 -20.52 17.50
CA GLU A 614 16.43 -21.30 18.53
C GLU A 614 15.61 -22.55 18.88
N LEU A 615 16.18 -23.72 18.63
CA LEU A 615 15.56 -25.01 18.95
C LEU A 615 16.19 -25.57 20.22
N THR A 616 15.35 -25.74 21.25
CA THR A 616 15.79 -26.31 22.53
C THR A 616 15.30 -27.75 22.65
N ILE A 617 16.20 -28.67 22.99
CA ILE A 617 15.86 -30.07 23.26
C ILE A 617 15.75 -30.25 24.77
N PRO A 618 14.57 -30.63 25.30
CA PRO A 618 14.41 -30.91 26.70
C PRO A 618 15.39 -32.00 27.13
N GLY A 619 16.38 -31.63 27.95
CA GLY A 619 17.40 -32.55 28.42
C GLY A 619 16.77 -33.76 29.11
N ASP A 620 17.15 -34.98 28.69
CA ASP A 620 17.05 -36.16 29.55
C ASP A 620 18.01 -35.91 30.72
N ASP A 621 17.49 -35.28 31.78
CA ASP A 621 18.18 -35.04 33.04
C ASP A 621 18.93 -36.31 33.43
N GLY A 622 20.25 -36.27 33.23
CA GLY A 622 21.14 -37.39 33.38
C GLY A 622 20.87 -38.13 34.69
N MET A 623 20.22 -39.28 34.58
CA MET A 623 20.18 -40.29 35.62
C MET A 623 21.59 -40.88 35.75
N ASP A 624 22.48 -40.12 36.39
CA ASP A 624 23.76 -40.60 36.93
C ASP A 624 23.46 -41.51 38.12
N GLY A 625 23.06 -42.74 37.81
CA GLY A 625 23.19 -43.86 38.71
C GLY A 625 24.66 -44.24 38.81
N GLU A 626 25.25 -44.03 39.98
CA GLU A 626 26.04 -45.00 40.77
C GLU A 626 26.98 -44.25 41.73
N ASP A 627 26.64 -44.25 43.02
CA ASP A 627 27.63 -44.52 44.08
C ASP A 627 26.89 -44.91 45.38
N MET A 628 26.59 -46.21 45.47
CA MET A 628 26.39 -46.88 46.77
C MET A 628 27.76 -47.27 47.33
N ASP A 629 28.15 -46.65 48.43
CA ASP A 629 29.00 -47.17 49.52
C ASP A 629 29.17 -46.01 50.52
N GLY A 630 29.01 -46.08 51.85
CA GLY A 630 28.88 -47.15 52.81
C GLY A 630 29.30 -46.56 54.17
N GLU A 631 28.47 -46.81 55.19
CA GLU A 631 28.81 -46.79 56.63
C GLU A 631 29.05 -45.46 57.38
N ASP A 632 28.11 -45.22 58.32
CA ASP A 632 28.32 -45.07 59.78
C ASP A 632 28.00 -43.72 60.48
N ALA A 633 26.91 -43.79 61.25
CA ALA A 633 26.78 -43.42 62.67
C ALA A 633 26.39 -42.00 63.15
N ASN A 634 25.24 -42.00 63.88
CA ASN A 634 24.81 -41.17 65.02
C ASN A 634 24.37 -39.73 64.68
N ASP A 635 23.39 -39.08 65.31
CA ASP A 635 22.51 -39.20 66.49
C ASP A 635 21.47 -38.08 66.20
N ASP A 636 20.17 -38.12 66.45
CA ASP A 636 19.49 -38.16 67.76
C ASP A 636 18.00 -37.90 67.46
N GLU A 637 17.17 -38.38 68.36
CA GLU A 637 15.74 -38.59 68.26
C GLU A 637 14.87 -37.33 68.36
N THR A 638 13.63 -37.41 67.83
CA THR A 638 12.32 -37.35 68.55
C THR A 638 11.21 -37.01 67.55
N MET A 639 10.28 -37.93 67.25
CA MET A 639 8.89 -38.00 67.79
C MET A 639 8.18 -36.64 67.75
N ASP A 640 7.03 -36.41 67.12
CA ASP A 640 5.73 -37.10 67.15
C ASP A 640 4.83 -36.19 66.26
N GLY A 641 4.16 -36.61 65.20
CA GLY A 641 2.93 -37.41 65.25
C GLY A 641 1.75 -36.58 64.72
N GLY A 642 0.94 -37.18 63.84
CA GLY A 642 -0.49 -36.90 63.75
C GLY A 642 -1.02 -36.13 62.55
N ASP A 643 -1.35 -36.90 61.49
CA ASP A 643 -2.58 -36.89 60.69
C ASP A 643 -3.58 -35.72 60.82
N GLY A 644 -4.14 -35.32 59.66
CA GLY A 644 -5.57 -34.95 59.60
C GLY A 644 -5.94 -33.95 58.52
N MET A 645 -6.63 -34.45 57.50
CA MET A 645 -7.41 -33.70 56.49
C MET A 645 -8.35 -32.67 57.11
N ASP A 646 -8.60 -31.53 56.44
CA ASP A 646 -9.97 -31.06 56.21
C ASP A 646 -10.08 -30.04 55.07
N ALA A 647 -11.17 -30.14 54.32
CA ALA A 647 -11.65 -29.19 53.33
C ALA A 647 -12.39 -28.03 54.04
N GLY A 648 -12.49 -26.88 53.38
CA GLY A 648 -13.25 -25.75 53.90
C GLY A 648 -13.76 -24.82 52.79
N GLU A 649 -15.08 -24.90 52.56
CA GLU A 649 -15.91 -23.89 51.91
C GLU A 649 -15.72 -22.48 52.50
N MET A 650 -15.92 -21.44 51.68
CA MET A 650 -16.66 -20.23 52.09
C MET A 650 -17.50 -19.67 50.93
N ASN A 651 -18.75 -19.36 51.27
CA ASN A 651 -19.79 -18.68 50.48
C ASN A 651 -19.70 -17.14 50.63
N ASP A 652 -20.28 -16.40 49.69
CA ASP A 652 -21.23 -15.25 49.87
C ASP A 652 -21.48 -14.63 48.48
N GLU A 653 -22.66 -14.71 47.84
CA GLU A 653 -23.97 -14.07 48.08
C GLU A 653 -24.02 -12.54 47.95
N GLY A 654 -24.86 -12.07 47.01
CA GLY A 654 -25.23 -10.66 46.81
C GLY A 654 -26.17 -10.43 45.63
N GLU A 655 -27.44 -10.85 45.74
CA GLU A 655 -28.56 -10.46 44.86
C GLU A 655 -29.13 -9.05 45.20
N MET A 656 -29.74 -8.40 44.19
CA MET A 656 -31.07 -7.71 44.15
C MET A 656 -31.01 -6.37 43.37
N ASN A 657 -31.62 -6.31 42.16
CA ASN A 657 -32.95 -5.76 41.79
C ASN A 657 -32.96 -4.19 41.74
N ASP A 658 -33.70 -3.46 40.88
CA ASP A 658 -34.98 -3.72 40.20
C ASP A 658 -35.26 -2.60 39.15
N GLU A 659 -36.26 -2.89 38.33
CA GLU A 659 -36.95 -2.27 37.18
C GLU A 659 -37.28 -0.76 37.11
N GLY A 660 -37.60 -0.31 35.87
CA GLY A 660 -38.41 0.88 35.58
C GLY A 660 -38.90 0.98 34.11
N GLU A 661 -40.11 0.48 33.83
CA GLU A 661 -40.89 0.71 32.60
C GLU A 661 -41.46 2.14 32.49
N MET A 662 -41.64 2.67 31.27
CA MET A 662 -42.82 3.48 30.87
C MET A 662 -43.13 3.31 29.35
N SER A 663 -44.42 3.28 29.03
CA SER A 663 -45.04 3.24 27.68
C SER A 663 -45.83 4.54 27.39
N ASP A 664 -46.52 4.56 26.23
CA ASP A 664 -47.53 5.50 25.65
C ASP A 664 -46.94 6.56 24.68
N ASP A 665 -47.12 6.52 23.34
CA ASP A 665 -48.27 6.43 22.40
C ASP A 665 -48.85 7.79 21.93
N GLY A 666 -49.06 7.93 20.61
CA GLY A 666 -49.64 9.14 20.00
C GLY A 666 -49.67 9.18 18.46
N GLU A 667 -50.75 8.67 17.86
CA GLU A 667 -51.16 8.91 16.45
C GLU A 667 -51.86 10.28 16.28
N MET A 668 -51.74 10.94 15.10
CA MET A 668 -52.85 11.31 14.17
C MET A 668 -52.48 12.36 13.07
N ASN A 669 -52.66 11.93 11.81
CA ASN A 669 -53.35 12.53 10.63
C ASN A 669 -53.02 13.89 9.95
N ASP A 670 -53.16 13.82 8.61
CA ASP A 670 -53.86 14.69 7.64
C ASP A 670 -53.08 15.72 6.75
N ASP A 671 -53.03 15.37 5.46
CA ASP A 671 -53.48 16.11 4.26
C ASP A 671 -52.84 17.44 3.79
N GLY A 672 -52.38 17.48 2.53
CA GLY A 672 -52.18 18.74 1.80
C GLY A 672 -51.57 18.67 0.39
N GLU A 673 -52.38 18.34 -0.62
CA GLU A 673 -52.15 18.43 -2.08
C GLU A 673 -52.16 19.90 -2.62
N MET A 674 -51.35 20.23 -3.64
CA MET A 674 -51.51 21.20 -4.79
C MET A 674 -50.12 21.69 -5.27
N GLY A 675 -49.66 21.45 -6.52
CA GLY A 675 -49.84 22.30 -7.73
C GLY A 675 -48.89 23.52 -7.71
N ASP A 676 -48.00 23.81 -8.68
CA ASP A 676 -48.27 24.32 -10.04
C ASP A 676 -46.93 24.88 -10.59
N ASP A 677 -46.61 24.51 -11.83
CA ASP A 677 -45.81 25.11 -12.91
C ASP A 677 -44.95 26.37 -12.73
N GLY A 678 -43.76 26.32 -13.34
CA GLY A 678 -42.99 27.50 -13.73
C GLY A 678 -41.79 27.22 -14.65
N GLU A 679 -42.04 26.99 -15.95
CA GLU A 679 -41.01 27.16 -16.99
C GLU A 679 -40.42 28.58 -16.97
N THR A 680 -39.09 28.71 -17.04
CA THR A 680 -38.40 29.62 -17.99
C THR A 680 -36.92 29.26 -18.18
N SER A 681 -36.60 28.90 -19.42
CA SER A 681 -35.39 29.16 -20.19
C SER A 681 -34.49 30.34 -19.78
N ASP A 682 -33.16 30.17 -19.81
CA ASP A 682 -32.34 30.68 -20.93
C ASP A 682 -30.86 30.25 -20.85
N GLU A 683 -30.32 29.96 -22.03
CA GLU A 683 -28.93 29.59 -22.36
C GLU A 683 -27.89 30.68 -22.02
N ALA A 684 -26.68 30.26 -21.62
CA ALA A 684 -25.43 30.97 -21.93
C ALA A 684 -24.19 30.07 -21.90
N THR A 685 -23.85 29.56 -23.08
CA THR A 685 -22.51 29.31 -23.67
C THR A 685 -21.23 29.37 -22.78
N ALA A 686 -20.61 28.19 -22.65
CA ALA A 686 -19.19 27.81 -22.78
C ALA A 686 -18.10 28.87 -23.05
N ASP A 687 -17.01 28.78 -22.27
CA ASP A 687 -15.56 28.82 -22.63
C ASP A 687 -14.81 28.48 -21.32
N GLY A 688 -13.98 27.45 -21.13
CA GLY A 688 -13.20 26.62 -22.05
C GLY A 688 -11.70 26.78 -21.79
N THR A 689 -11.17 26.31 -20.65
CA THR A 689 -9.72 26.07 -20.43
C THR A 689 -9.51 25.01 -19.35
N THR A 690 -9.28 23.74 -19.73
CA THR A 690 -8.66 22.72 -18.88
C THR A 690 -7.13 22.90 -18.97
N GLY A 691 -6.47 23.00 -17.83
CA GLY A 691 -5.03 22.82 -17.72
C GLY A 691 -4.79 21.36 -17.40
N ASP A 692 -4.10 20.66 -18.30
CA ASP A 692 -3.63 19.30 -18.10
C ASP A 692 -2.38 19.37 -17.21
N ASP A 693 -2.42 18.78 -16.02
CA ASP A 693 -1.26 18.33 -15.24
C ASP A 693 -1.74 17.29 -14.19
N THR A 694 -2.09 16.09 -14.66
CA THR A 694 -2.23 14.87 -13.84
C THR A 694 -1.78 13.67 -14.70
N PRO A 695 -0.79 12.87 -14.28
CA PRO A 695 -0.38 11.69 -15.04
C PRO A 695 -1.41 10.56 -14.87
N GLY A 696 -1.93 9.99 -15.97
CA GLY A 696 -2.50 8.62 -15.91
C GLY A 696 -3.91 8.33 -16.46
N PHE A 697 -4.68 9.24 -17.07
CA PHE A 697 -6.10 8.93 -17.40
C PHE A 697 -6.42 8.75 -18.89
N GLY A 698 -5.86 7.71 -19.52
CA GLY A 698 -6.09 7.40 -20.94
C GLY A 698 -7.11 6.28 -21.23
N VAL A 699 -7.51 5.49 -20.23
CA VAL A 699 -8.09 4.14 -20.46
C VAL A 699 -9.63 4.13 -20.52
N VAL A 700 -10.31 5.11 -19.93
CA VAL A 700 -11.70 4.84 -19.49
C VAL A 700 -12.75 4.92 -20.60
N VAL A 701 -12.59 5.85 -21.56
CA VAL A 701 -13.52 5.97 -22.71
C VAL A 701 -13.48 4.72 -23.62
N ALA A 702 -12.35 3.99 -23.66
CA ALA A 702 -12.24 2.77 -24.46
C ALA A 702 -12.97 1.58 -23.81
N LEU A 703 -12.97 1.50 -22.48
CA LEU A 703 -13.57 0.40 -21.72
C LEU A 703 -15.09 0.43 -21.78
N VAL A 704 -15.73 1.60 -21.57
CA VAL A 704 -17.18 1.78 -21.69
C VAL A 704 -17.67 1.37 -23.09
N ALA A 705 -16.92 1.74 -24.14
CA ALA A 705 -17.25 1.36 -25.52
C ALA A 705 -17.07 -0.14 -25.80
N LEU A 706 -16.17 -0.82 -25.10
CA LEU A 706 -15.94 -2.27 -25.21
C LEU A 706 -17.05 -3.06 -24.51
N ILE A 707 -17.43 -2.68 -23.28
CA ILE A 707 -18.54 -3.31 -22.54
C ILE A 707 -19.87 -3.05 -23.28
N ALA A 708 -20.17 -1.80 -23.64
CA ALA A 708 -21.34 -1.46 -24.44
C ALA A 708 -21.30 -2.11 -25.84
N GLY A 709 -20.11 -2.24 -26.44
CA GLY A 709 -19.88 -2.91 -27.72
C GLY A 709 -20.17 -4.41 -27.67
N ALA A 710 -19.73 -5.10 -26.62
CA ALA A 710 -20.02 -6.50 -26.34
C ALA A 710 -21.54 -6.71 -26.17
N LEU A 711 -22.18 -5.88 -25.36
CA LEU A 711 -23.63 -5.88 -25.12
C LEU A 711 -24.45 -5.61 -26.40
N VAL A 712 -24.02 -4.68 -27.26
CA VAL A 712 -24.72 -4.32 -28.51
C VAL A 712 -24.47 -5.31 -29.66
N ALA A 713 -23.28 -5.90 -29.73
CA ALA A 713 -22.93 -6.86 -30.78
C ALA A 713 -23.75 -8.16 -30.68
N ARG A 714 -24.06 -8.63 -29.45
CA ARG A 714 -24.82 -9.87 -29.23
C ARG A 714 -26.34 -9.70 -29.18
N ARG A 715 -26.90 -8.54 -28.80
CA ARG A 715 -28.35 -8.26 -28.99
C ARG A 715 -28.81 -8.34 -30.46
N ARG A 716 -27.87 -8.42 -31.41
CA ARG A 716 -28.13 -8.54 -32.87
C ARG A 716 -27.80 -9.91 -33.47
N SER A 717 -27.30 -10.88 -32.69
CA SER A 717 -27.11 -12.29 -33.09
C SER A 717 -28.22 -13.17 -32.52
#